data_AF-A0A3D2CND4-F1
#
_entry.id   AF-A0A3D2CND4-F1
#
_cell.length_a   1.000
_cell.length_b   1.000
_cell.length_c   1.000
_cell.angle_alpha   90.00
_cell.angle_beta   90.00
_cell.angle_gamma   90.00
#
_symmetry.space_group_name_H-M   'P 1'
#
loop_
_entity.id
_entity.type
_entity.pdbx_description
1 polymer ?
#
loop_
_entity_poly.entity_id
_entity_poly.type
_entity_poly.pdbx_seq_one_letter_code
_entity_poly.pdbx_strand_id
1 'polypeptide(L)'
;MKKNEWATVRISDMNSLGYGLGHVDGKVVFVSDTVPGEEWKVRIIKDGGNYFVGRKEELLCPSKMRIPSACTAFPQCGGCSFCHIGYAEELKLKREFVKGFLRKEGLAELSVLPVLSTGKTAGYRNKIQYPYRDGQLGYYAAHSHRIVPNRGCLLHPPKAEALLADAARFFKENRVEGYDEERGKGLLRHVYLRTNGDGSEMLLTLVVNGEEFPLGQELAEELKKRHPGFTGLLLNVNQEKNNVILGKTFRLLWGKGVLTDRLLSCDFEMSPASFYQVNREGAELLYKEVQKRADLREGQKVVDLFCGIGTIGLCLCKDVPGAELVGVEVVPEAVENAKKNALRNGIPNARFFLGDANHPAVNEADLVVVDPPRKGLEEELIESLSARAFRKIIYVSCDPATLARDLKRFQMRGWLLGDVQPVDMFPRTGHVETVVLLSRETINDYTIGNLNLSNNQQTVMETDAKRRIAGKFTDNRPMTDGLKTDALSKFRIYKEKLKCSFLGDSITEGINTTKTYHEYLAELCGIEARNFGANGSCISTYTLDASLHYYCMVERVETVDKDSDMVFVFGGTNDFNRGCPMGTFESKDKNTFKGALSVMLQYLKDHFPNKKIYLLTPIRRGIFDSQPTDLQANSIGLYLTDYVDAIKEAGELFDIEVIDLHTLTGLNPNDKECADQYFHNSGSIDNLHPNAKGHLVIAETICRHLLKA
;
A
#
# COMPACT_ATOMS: atom_id res chain seq x y z
N MET A 1 14.30 38.23 0.65
CA MET A 1 13.29 38.41 1.73
C MET A 1 13.88 38.41 3.14
N LYS A 2 13.20 39.02 4.11
CA LYS A 2 13.51 39.07 5.56
C LYS A 2 12.35 38.56 6.43
N LYS A 3 12.63 38.30 7.71
CA LYS A 3 11.61 37.93 8.70
C LYS A 3 10.50 39.00 8.77
N ASN A 4 9.26 38.54 8.87
CA ASN A 4 8.00 39.30 8.86
C ASN A 4 7.60 39.94 7.53
N GLU A 5 8.33 39.70 6.44
CA GLU A 5 7.85 40.03 5.10
C GLU A 5 6.80 39.02 4.62
N TRP A 6 5.92 39.45 3.72
CA TRP A 6 4.91 38.62 3.09
C TRP A 6 5.32 38.28 1.65
N ALA A 7 5.06 37.05 1.24
CA ALA A 7 5.19 36.61 -0.13
C ALA A 7 3.97 35.80 -0.55
N THR A 8 3.64 35.89 -1.84
CA THR A 8 2.75 34.92 -2.47
C THR A 8 3.56 33.69 -2.81
N VAL A 9 3.16 32.54 -2.25
CA VAL A 9 3.87 31.27 -2.39
C VAL A 9 2.92 30.25 -2.97
N ARG A 10 3.26 29.74 -4.17
CA ARG A 10 2.62 28.57 -4.74
C ARG A 10 3.28 27.31 -4.18
N ILE A 11 2.48 26.43 -3.59
CA ILE A 11 2.91 25.16 -3.03
C ILE A 11 3.00 24.15 -4.16
N SER A 12 4.22 23.74 -4.50
CA SER A 12 4.47 22.79 -5.60
C SER A 12 4.52 21.35 -5.12
N ASP A 13 4.94 21.13 -3.88
CA ASP A 13 5.20 19.79 -3.32
C ASP A 13 5.01 19.79 -1.79
N MET A 14 5.22 18.65 -1.14
CA MET A 14 5.12 18.46 0.31
C MET A 14 6.18 17.46 0.79
N ASN A 15 6.62 17.58 2.03
CA ASN A 15 7.45 16.55 2.65
C ASN A 15 6.64 15.61 3.57
N SER A 16 7.25 14.50 3.98
CA SER A 16 6.64 13.51 4.89
C SER A 16 6.30 14.06 6.29
N LEU A 17 6.74 15.28 6.64
CA LEU A 17 6.38 15.94 7.89
C LEU A 17 5.11 16.81 7.76
N GLY A 18 4.57 16.99 6.55
CA GLY A 18 3.38 17.82 6.30
C GLY A 18 3.66 19.30 6.08
N TYR A 19 4.90 19.65 5.74
CA TYR A 19 5.21 20.99 5.24
C TYR A 19 5.04 21.00 3.72
N GLY A 20 4.20 21.92 3.24
CA GLY A 20 4.19 22.31 1.84
C GLY A 20 5.48 23.04 1.48
N LEU A 21 5.94 22.80 0.26
CA LEU A 21 7.16 23.33 -0.32
C LEU A 21 6.78 24.28 -1.45
N GLY A 22 7.24 25.53 -1.34
CA GLY A 22 7.19 26.51 -2.43
C GLY A 22 8.55 27.18 -2.60
N HIS A 23 8.64 28.14 -3.52
CA HIS A 23 9.89 28.85 -3.79
C HIS A 23 9.66 30.36 -3.84
N VAL A 24 10.55 31.13 -3.20
CA VAL A 24 10.62 32.60 -3.29
C VAL A 24 12.09 33.01 -3.28
N ASP A 25 12.47 33.96 -4.15
CA ASP A 25 13.85 34.44 -4.30
C ASP A 25 14.87 33.30 -4.50
N GLY A 26 14.49 32.24 -5.22
CA GLY A 26 15.35 31.06 -5.45
C GLY A 26 15.57 30.16 -4.24
N LYS A 27 14.96 30.45 -3.07
CA LYS A 27 15.01 29.61 -1.87
C LYS A 27 13.71 28.84 -1.67
N VAL A 28 13.82 27.64 -1.10
CA VAL A 28 12.66 26.84 -0.68
C VAL A 28 12.00 27.51 0.53
N VAL A 29 10.67 27.56 0.53
CA VAL A 29 9.84 28.02 1.66
C VAL A 29 9.03 26.83 2.16
N PHE A 30 9.24 26.48 3.44
CA PHE A 30 8.45 25.46 4.14
C PHE A 30 7.25 26.12 4.81
N VAL A 31 6.04 25.65 4.51
CA VAL A 31 4.80 26.18 5.09
C VAL A 31 3.99 25.03 5.66
N SER A 32 3.65 25.07 6.95
CA SER A 32 2.86 24.01 7.58
C SER A 32 1.38 24.09 7.22
N ASP A 33 0.69 22.94 7.20
CA ASP A 33 -0.77 22.85 6.96
C ASP A 33 -1.19 23.48 5.61
N THR A 34 -0.34 23.32 4.60
CA THR A 34 -0.59 23.71 3.21
C THR A 34 -0.44 22.51 2.29
N VAL A 35 -1.21 22.44 1.23
CA VAL A 35 -1.32 21.29 0.33
C VAL A 35 -0.73 21.63 -1.06
N PRO A 36 -0.10 20.68 -1.77
CA PRO A 36 0.35 20.91 -3.14
C PRO A 36 -0.79 21.40 -4.04
N GLY A 37 -0.49 22.36 -4.91
CA GLY A 37 -1.44 23.03 -5.78
C GLY A 37 -2.05 24.31 -5.19
N GLU A 38 -1.85 24.58 -3.91
CA GLU A 38 -2.33 25.82 -3.28
C GLU A 38 -1.47 27.03 -3.59
N GLU A 39 -2.07 28.21 -3.49
CA GLU A 39 -1.36 29.47 -3.43
C GLU A 39 -1.76 30.24 -2.18
N TRP A 40 -0.77 30.68 -1.41
CA TRP A 40 -0.96 31.34 -0.13
C TRP A 40 -0.21 32.66 -0.07
N LYS A 41 -0.79 33.64 0.62
CA LYS A 41 -0.04 34.72 1.23
C LYS A 41 0.62 34.19 2.49
N VAL A 42 1.95 34.16 2.49
CA VAL A 42 2.78 33.56 3.53
C VAL A 42 3.63 34.64 4.17
N ARG A 43 3.64 34.70 5.50
CA ARG A 43 4.55 35.56 6.26
C ARG A 43 5.78 34.76 6.67
N ILE A 44 6.97 35.27 6.36
CA ILE A 44 8.23 34.60 6.73
C ILE A 44 8.48 34.75 8.22
N ILE A 45 8.61 33.63 8.93
CA ILE A 45 8.83 33.61 10.38
C ILE A 45 10.28 33.26 10.76
N LYS A 46 11.02 32.61 9.86
CA LYS A 46 12.43 32.25 10.06
C LYS A 46 13.18 32.21 8.72
N ASP A 47 14.38 32.78 8.71
CA ASP A 47 15.38 32.58 7.65
C ASP A 47 16.41 31.55 8.14
N GLY A 48 16.53 30.44 7.42
CA GLY A 48 17.46 29.35 7.68
C GLY A 48 18.74 29.43 6.85
N GLY A 49 19.00 30.55 6.18
CA GLY A 49 20.12 30.73 5.25
C GLY A 49 19.76 30.25 3.85
N ASN A 50 19.61 28.93 3.67
CA ASN A 50 19.30 28.32 2.37
C ASN A 50 17.80 28.08 2.14
N TYR A 51 16.97 28.30 3.15
CA TYR A 51 15.54 28.12 3.11
C TYR A 51 14.83 29.12 4.02
N PHE A 52 13.53 29.30 3.80
CA PHE A 52 12.65 30.04 4.69
C PHE A 52 11.63 29.12 5.36
N VAL A 53 11.19 29.48 6.56
CA VAL A 53 9.98 28.93 7.17
C VAL A 53 8.92 30.01 7.14
N GLY A 54 7.79 29.68 6.55
CA GLY A 54 6.63 30.55 6.39
C GLY A 54 5.47 30.13 7.28
N ARG A 55 4.70 31.11 7.74
CA ARG A 55 3.36 30.90 8.31
C ARG A 55 2.34 31.33 7.27
N LYS A 56 1.41 30.43 6.95
CA LYS A 56 0.27 30.75 6.08
C LYS A 56 -0.63 31.80 6.75
N GLU A 57 -1.05 32.83 6.02
CA GLU A 57 -1.92 33.89 6.52
C GLU A 57 -3.25 33.93 5.75
N GLU A 58 -3.22 33.87 4.41
CA GLU A 58 -4.40 33.96 3.56
C GLU A 58 -4.32 32.98 2.38
N LEU A 59 -5.37 32.18 2.18
CA LEU A 59 -5.46 31.25 1.06
C LEU A 59 -5.97 31.99 -0.18
N LEU A 60 -5.15 32.06 -1.22
CA LEU A 60 -5.47 32.76 -2.46
C LEU A 60 -6.07 31.80 -3.51
N CYS A 61 -5.52 30.59 -3.61
CA CYS A 61 -6.03 29.55 -4.50
C CYS A 61 -6.05 28.19 -3.77
N PRO A 62 -7.24 27.57 -3.54
CA PRO A 62 -7.34 26.26 -2.91
C PRO A 62 -6.87 25.13 -3.85
N SER A 63 -6.39 24.04 -3.25
CA SER A 63 -6.10 22.79 -3.94
C SER A 63 -7.30 21.84 -3.83
N LYS A 64 -7.57 21.08 -4.88
CA LYS A 64 -8.60 20.04 -4.90
C LYS A 64 -8.29 18.87 -3.97
N MET A 65 -7.01 18.70 -3.62
CA MET A 65 -6.57 17.70 -2.65
C MET A 65 -6.99 18.04 -1.21
N ARG A 66 -7.31 19.31 -0.91
CA ARG A 66 -7.66 19.74 0.44
C ARG A 66 -9.09 19.31 0.79
N ILE A 67 -9.24 18.73 1.98
CA ILE A 67 -10.54 18.48 2.62
C ILE A 67 -10.62 19.22 3.97
N PRO A 68 -11.83 19.51 4.49
CA PRO A 68 -11.98 19.94 5.86
C PRO A 68 -11.51 18.84 6.83
N SER A 69 -10.75 19.22 7.85
CA SER A 69 -10.40 18.29 8.94
C SER A 69 -11.54 18.23 9.95
N ALA A 70 -12.05 17.03 10.22
CA ALA A 70 -13.01 16.79 11.30
C ALA A 70 -12.37 16.78 12.70
N CYS A 71 -11.03 16.78 12.79
CA CYS A 71 -10.32 16.72 14.07
C CYS A 71 -10.23 18.12 14.71
N THR A 72 -10.81 18.28 15.90
CA THR A 72 -10.81 19.55 16.64
C THR A 72 -9.44 19.94 17.20
N ALA A 73 -8.51 18.98 17.30
CA ALA A 73 -7.16 19.21 17.78
C ALA A 73 -6.18 19.56 16.65
N PHE A 74 -6.52 19.27 15.39
CA PHE A 74 -5.72 19.64 14.23
C PHE A 74 -5.85 21.15 13.95
N PRO A 75 -4.77 21.88 13.56
CA PRO A 75 -3.39 21.41 13.35
C PRO A 75 -2.51 21.50 14.60
N GLN A 76 -3.08 21.77 15.77
CA GLN A 76 -2.31 22.04 16.99
C GLN A 76 -1.66 20.78 17.56
N CYS A 77 -2.36 19.65 17.55
CA CYS A 77 -1.80 18.37 17.97
C CYS A 77 -0.77 17.91 16.94
N GLY A 78 0.48 17.70 17.38
CA GLY A 78 1.59 17.35 16.48
C GLY A 78 1.55 15.91 15.95
N GLY A 79 0.38 15.25 15.97
CA GLY A 79 0.24 13.83 15.63
C GLY A 79 -0.11 13.57 14.16
N CYS A 80 -1.09 14.28 13.62
CA CYS A 80 -1.61 14.03 12.27
C CYS A 80 -1.23 15.16 11.32
N SER A 81 -0.34 14.88 10.36
CA SER A 81 0.10 15.86 9.37
C SER A 81 -0.88 16.01 8.20
N PHE A 82 -1.67 14.98 7.88
CA PHE A 82 -2.44 14.89 6.62
C PHE A 82 -3.97 14.89 6.79
N CYS A 83 -4.50 15.22 7.98
CA CYS A 83 -5.95 15.29 8.23
C CYS A 83 -6.73 16.24 7.30
N HIS A 84 -6.04 17.17 6.65
CA HIS A 84 -6.61 18.15 5.74
C HIS A 84 -6.43 17.77 4.25
N ILE A 85 -6.01 16.54 3.96
CA ILE A 85 -5.77 16.01 2.62
C ILE A 85 -6.72 14.82 2.38
N GLY A 86 -7.31 14.75 1.19
CA GLY A 86 -8.12 13.61 0.75
C GLY A 86 -7.33 12.31 0.85
N TYR A 87 -7.94 11.22 1.33
CA TYR A 87 -7.17 10.03 1.68
C TYR A 87 -6.48 9.36 0.48
N ALA A 88 -7.13 9.32 -0.68
CA ALA A 88 -6.51 8.84 -1.91
C ALA A 88 -5.25 9.66 -2.30
N GLU A 89 -5.29 10.97 -2.07
CA GLU A 89 -4.17 11.87 -2.32
C GLU A 89 -3.05 11.70 -1.28
N GLU A 90 -3.39 11.40 -0.02
CA GLU A 90 -2.43 10.99 1.01
C GLU A 90 -1.65 9.73 0.58
N LEU A 91 -2.33 8.71 0.06
CA LEU A 91 -1.67 7.48 -0.42
C LEU A 91 -0.74 7.77 -1.61
N LYS A 92 -1.17 8.63 -2.55
CA LYS A 92 -0.33 9.08 -3.65
C LYS A 92 0.92 9.81 -3.14
N LEU A 93 0.77 10.74 -2.20
CA LEU A 93 1.89 11.47 -1.59
C LEU A 93 2.87 10.51 -0.90
N LYS A 94 2.38 9.55 -0.12
CA LYS A 94 3.22 8.52 0.52
C LYS A 94 4.04 7.73 -0.50
N ARG A 95 3.43 7.32 -1.62
CA ARG A 95 4.12 6.64 -2.72
C ARG A 95 5.19 7.53 -3.36
N GLU A 96 4.88 8.80 -3.60
CA GLU A 96 5.83 9.74 -4.18
C GLU A 96 7.01 10.06 -3.23
N PHE A 97 6.79 10.08 -1.91
CA PHE A 97 7.90 10.18 -0.96
C PHE A 97 8.89 9.02 -1.10
N VAL A 98 8.38 7.78 -1.15
CA VAL A 98 9.22 6.59 -1.35
C VAL A 98 10.01 6.69 -2.66
N LYS A 99 9.35 7.02 -3.77
CA LYS A 99 10.02 7.24 -5.07
C LYS A 99 11.08 8.35 -5.00
N GLY A 100 10.79 9.45 -4.33
CA GLY A 100 11.70 10.57 -4.17
C GLY A 100 13.00 10.18 -3.47
N PHE A 101 12.91 9.40 -2.40
CA PHE A 101 14.08 8.89 -1.68
C PHE A 101 14.88 7.86 -2.51
N LEU A 102 14.21 6.94 -3.20
CA LEU A 102 14.87 5.99 -4.11
C LEU A 102 15.62 6.71 -5.24
N ARG A 103 14.99 7.72 -5.87
CA ARG A 103 15.63 8.53 -6.90
C ARG A 103 16.89 9.23 -6.39
N LYS A 104 16.85 9.76 -5.16
CA LYS A 104 18.00 10.44 -4.54
C LYS A 104 19.21 9.53 -4.38
N GLU A 105 19.00 8.24 -4.12
CA GLU A 105 20.06 7.23 -3.98
C GLU A 105 20.43 6.55 -5.32
N GLY A 106 19.90 7.06 -6.45
CA GLY A 106 20.17 6.51 -7.78
C GLY A 106 19.45 5.19 -8.08
N LEU A 107 18.29 4.97 -7.46
CA LEU A 107 17.42 3.80 -7.63
C LEU A 107 16.08 4.17 -8.27
N ALA A 108 16.07 5.15 -9.17
CA ALA A 108 14.85 5.67 -9.81
C ALA A 108 14.10 4.64 -10.66
N GLU A 109 14.82 3.64 -11.16
CA GLU A 109 14.29 2.55 -11.99
C GLU A 109 13.48 1.52 -11.18
N LEU A 110 13.61 1.51 -9.84
CA LEU A 110 12.96 0.53 -9.00
C LEU A 110 11.44 0.79 -8.96
N SER A 111 10.65 -0.23 -9.31
CA SER A 111 9.19 -0.11 -9.27
C SER A 111 8.72 0.11 -7.84
N VAL A 112 7.92 1.16 -7.62
CA VAL A 112 7.23 1.40 -6.34
C VAL A 112 5.75 1.17 -6.59
N LEU A 113 5.20 0.12 -5.98
CA LEU A 113 3.79 -0.27 -6.13
C LEU A 113 2.83 0.74 -5.46
N PRO A 114 1.52 0.71 -5.77
CA PRO A 114 0.52 1.47 -5.03
C PRO A 114 0.57 1.13 -3.52
N VAL A 115 0.36 2.13 -2.65
CA VAL A 115 0.37 1.90 -1.19
C VAL A 115 -0.77 0.97 -0.80
N LEU A 116 -0.49 -0.17 -0.16
CA LEU A 116 -1.53 -1.03 0.41
C LEU A 116 -2.17 -0.32 1.59
N SER A 117 -3.50 -0.38 1.66
CA SER A 117 -4.27 0.26 2.72
C SER A 117 -5.56 -0.52 2.98
N THR A 118 -6.07 -0.43 4.21
CA THR A 118 -7.37 -0.97 4.59
C THR A 118 -8.52 0.01 4.32
N GLY A 119 -8.22 1.23 3.85
CA GLY A 119 -9.20 2.32 3.72
C GLY A 119 -9.56 3.00 5.05
N LYS A 120 -9.26 2.38 6.19
CA LYS A 120 -9.69 2.84 7.51
C LYS A 120 -8.74 3.88 8.09
N THR A 121 -9.22 5.13 8.20
CA THR A 121 -8.39 6.24 8.69
C THR A 121 -8.66 6.67 10.13
N ALA A 122 -9.50 5.92 10.85
CA ALA A 122 -9.97 6.25 12.19
C ALA A 122 -10.08 4.99 13.05
N GLY A 123 -9.99 5.16 14.37
CA GLY A 123 -10.19 4.07 15.32
C GLY A 123 -9.19 2.91 15.25
N TYR A 124 -8.10 3.03 14.50
CA TYR A 124 -7.13 1.95 14.29
C TYR A 124 -6.04 1.91 15.37
N ARG A 125 -5.80 3.01 16.07
CA ARG A 125 -4.63 3.17 16.94
C ARG A 125 -4.87 2.56 18.31
N ASN A 126 -4.26 1.42 18.57
CA ASN A 126 -4.46 0.61 19.77
C ASN A 126 -3.59 1.02 20.99
N LYS A 127 -2.78 2.10 20.86
CA LYS A 127 -1.91 2.62 21.91
C LYS A 127 -2.02 4.14 22.03
N ILE A 128 -2.40 4.60 23.21
CA ILE A 128 -2.70 6.00 23.53
C ILE A 128 -1.83 6.44 24.70
N GLN A 129 -1.27 7.65 24.61
CA GLN A 129 -0.40 8.23 25.62
C GLN A 129 -0.74 9.71 25.76
N TYR A 130 -1.35 10.08 26.88
CA TYR A 130 -1.72 11.45 27.20
C TYR A 130 -0.96 11.94 28.42
N PRO A 131 -0.12 13.00 28.33
CA PRO A 131 0.27 13.77 29.49
C PRO A 131 -0.96 14.31 30.23
N TYR A 132 -0.83 14.46 31.54
CA TYR A 132 -1.83 15.06 32.41
C TYR A 132 -1.26 16.26 33.17
N ARG A 133 -1.86 17.43 32.98
CA ARG A 133 -1.51 18.66 33.72
C ARG A 133 -2.71 19.56 33.86
N ASP A 134 -2.87 20.23 35.01
CA ASP A 134 -3.92 21.22 35.26
C ASP A 134 -5.35 20.74 34.92
N GLY A 135 -5.65 19.46 35.17
CA GLY A 135 -6.95 18.85 34.85
C GLY A 135 -7.18 18.57 33.37
N GLN A 136 -6.13 18.63 32.54
CA GLN A 136 -6.20 18.40 31.09
C GLN A 136 -5.47 17.11 30.71
N LEU A 137 -6.16 16.26 29.94
CA LEU A 137 -5.56 15.16 29.17
C LEU A 137 -5.54 15.53 27.69
N GLY A 138 -4.46 15.19 27.01
CA GLY A 138 -4.37 15.37 25.56
C GLY A 138 -2.97 15.15 25.04
N TYR A 139 -2.65 15.79 23.91
CA TYR A 139 -1.33 15.70 23.30
C TYR A 139 -0.51 16.96 23.52
N TYR A 140 0.80 16.83 23.46
CA TYR A 140 1.65 18.00 23.31
C TYR A 140 1.43 18.68 21.95
N ALA A 141 1.33 20.01 21.96
CA ALA A 141 1.36 20.79 20.73
C ALA A 141 2.71 20.62 20.04
N ALA A 142 2.71 20.63 18.71
CA ALA A 142 3.92 20.43 17.90
C ALA A 142 5.10 21.28 18.41
N HIS A 143 6.25 20.64 18.62
CA HIS A 143 7.50 21.26 19.11
C HIS A 143 7.38 21.98 20.47
N SER A 144 6.53 21.51 21.38
CA SER A 144 6.39 22.06 22.74
C SER A 144 5.97 20.98 23.74
N HIS A 145 6.00 21.26 25.05
CA HIS A 145 5.33 20.46 26.09
C HIS A 145 4.04 21.14 26.61
N ARG A 146 3.39 21.92 25.75
CA ARG A 146 2.08 22.51 26.04
C ARG A 146 0.99 21.50 25.68
N ILE A 147 0.16 21.12 26.63
CA ILE A 147 -0.97 20.22 26.38
C ILE A 147 -2.02 20.94 25.52
N VAL A 148 -2.43 20.28 24.43
CA VAL A 148 -3.64 20.55 23.66
C VAL A 148 -4.69 19.59 24.20
N PRO A 149 -5.70 20.08 24.95
CA PRO A 149 -6.76 19.23 25.48
C PRO A 149 -7.41 18.46 24.34
N ASN A 150 -7.45 17.14 24.48
CA ASN A 150 -8.07 16.31 23.47
C ASN A 150 -9.53 16.01 23.85
N ARG A 151 -10.45 16.22 22.90
CA ARG A 151 -11.90 15.99 23.06
C ARG A 151 -12.40 14.79 22.26
N GLY A 152 -11.49 13.89 21.87
CA GLY A 152 -11.78 12.76 21.00
C GLY A 152 -10.79 12.69 19.84
N CYS A 153 -9.72 11.90 20.00
CA CYS A 153 -8.80 11.62 18.90
C CYS A 153 -9.47 10.66 17.91
N LEU A 154 -9.62 11.08 16.65
CA LEU A 154 -10.25 10.25 15.62
C LEU A 154 -9.46 8.96 15.32
N LEU A 155 -8.16 8.93 15.61
CA LEU A 155 -7.34 7.73 15.40
C LEU A 155 -7.63 6.63 16.43
N HIS A 156 -8.20 6.99 17.58
CA HIS A 156 -8.40 6.06 18.70
C HIS A 156 -9.75 5.37 18.62
N PRO A 157 -9.87 4.12 19.09
CA PRO A 157 -11.18 3.48 19.22
C PRO A 157 -12.12 4.34 20.08
N PRO A 158 -13.38 4.56 19.68
CA PRO A 158 -14.32 5.39 20.43
C PRO A 158 -14.50 4.96 21.89
N LYS A 159 -14.47 3.65 22.17
CA LYS A 159 -14.53 3.10 23.53
C LYS A 159 -13.33 3.52 24.39
N ALA A 160 -12.15 3.59 23.79
CA ALA A 160 -10.92 4.00 24.49
C ALA A 160 -10.98 5.49 24.85
N GLU A 161 -11.46 6.34 23.94
CA GLU A 161 -11.66 7.77 24.23
C GLU A 161 -12.74 8.01 25.29
N ALA A 162 -13.82 7.22 25.30
CA ALA A 162 -14.84 7.29 26.35
C ALA A 162 -14.26 6.94 27.74
N LEU A 163 -13.43 5.90 27.82
CA LEU A 163 -12.73 5.52 29.05
C LEU A 163 -11.78 6.63 29.52
N LEU A 164 -11.01 7.22 28.60
CA LEU A 164 -10.10 8.33 28.91
C LEU A 164 -10.84 9.59 29.36
N ALA A 165 -12.00 9.89 28.78
CA ALA A 165 -12.84 11.01 29.21
C ALA A 165 -13.38 10.82 30.63
N ASP A 166 -13.80 9.60 30.96
CA ASP A 166 -14.24 9.26 32.32
C ASP A 166 -13.09 9.31 33.33
N ALA A 167 -11.90 8.82 32.96
CA ALA A 167 -10.70 8.96 33.78
C ALA A 167 -10.34 10.45 34.00
N ALA A 168 -10.39 11.28 32.94
CA ALA A 168 -10.14 12.72 33.04
C ALA A 168 -11.12 13.40 34.01
N ARG A 169 -12.41 13.06 33.95
CA ARG A 169 -13.42 13.55 34.89
C ARG A 169 -13.07 13.13 36.31
N PHE A 170 -12.78 11.85 36.54
CA PHE A 170 -12.41 11.34 37.86
C PHE A 170 -11.22 12.09 38.46
N PHE A 171 -10.15 12.29 37.67
CA PHE A 171 -8.97 13.03 38.13
C PHE A 171 -9.29 14.47 38.51
N LYS A 172 -10.16 15.13 37.74
CA LYS A 172 -10.59 16.50 38.02
C LYS A 172 -11.47 16.60 39.28
N GLU A 173 -12.45 15.72 39.42
CA GLU A 173 -13.37 15.69 40.57
C GLU A 173 -12.63 15.40 41.87
N ASN A 174 -11.65 14.50 41.84
CA ASN A 174 -10.84 14.12 42.98
C ASN A 174 -9.56 14.97 43.15
N ARG A 175 -9.40 16.04 42.37
CA ARG A 175 -8.27 16.98 42.44
C ARG A 175 -6.89 16.31 42.37
N VAL A 176 -6.76 15.30 41.51
CA VAL A 176 -5.47 14.63 41.26
C VAL A 176 -4.50 15.64 40.66
N GLU A 177 -3.35 15.82 41.31
CA GLU A 177 -2.29 16.72 40.87
C GLU A 177 -1.55 16.14 39.66
N GLY A 178 -1.51 16.90 38.56
CA GLY A 178 -0.71 16.57 37.38
C GLY A 178 0.75 16.96 37.54
N TYR A 179 1.65 16.26 36.86
CA TYR A 179 3.08 16.49 36.95
C TYR A 179 3.51 17.78 36.24
N ASP A 180 4.27 18.59 36.97
CA ASP A 180 4.93 19.80 36.51
C ASP A 180 6.41 19.50 36.30
N GLU A 181 6.85 19.45 35.03
CA GLU A 181 8.23 19.13 34.65
C GLU A 181 9.25 20.20 35.09
N GLU A 182 8.83 21.46 35.21
CA GLU A 182 9.70 22.56 35.66
C GLU A 182 10.00 22.41 37.15
N ARG A 183 8.94 22.21 37.94
CA ARG A 183 9.03 22.08 39.41
C ARG A 183 9.44 20.68 39.87
N GLY A 184 9.26 19.65 39.03
CA GLY A 184 9.43 18.25 39.39
C GLY A 184 8.42 17.76 40.43
N LYS A 185 7.22 18.36 40.46
CA LYS A 185 6.17 18.09 41.47
C LYS A 185 4.88 17.64 40.82
N GLY A 186 3.93 17.15 41.62
CA GLY A 186 2.67 16.55 41.16
C GLY A 186 2.80 15.04 40.98
N LEU A 187 1.66 14.35 40.95
CA LEU A 187 1.58 12.89 41.00
C LEU A 187 1.44 12.26 39.61
N LEU A 188 0.36 12.56 38.89
CA LEU A 188 0.04 11.87 37.64
C LEU A 188 0.78 12.53 36.47
N ARG A 189 1.69 11.79 35.83
CA ARG A 189 2.47 12.26 34.67
C ARG A 189 1.71 12.02 33.38
N HIS A 190 1.34 10.76 33.14
CA HIS A 190 0.68 10.33 31.93
C HIS A 190 -0.38 9.29 32.21
N VAL A 191 -1.38 9.26 31.34
CA VAL A 191 -2.27 8.13 31.16
C VAL A 191 -1.84 7.38 29.90
N TYR A 192 -1.58 6.10 30.05
CA TYR A 192 -1.17 5.21 28.97
C TYR A 192 -2.24 4.12 28.83
N LEU A 193 -2.87 4.04 27.67
CA LEU A 193 -3.95 3.08 27.42
C LEU A 193 -3.60 2.22 26.21
N ARG A 194 -3.80 0.91 26.36
CA ARG A 194 -3.79 -0.03 25.23
C ARG A 194 -5.15 -0.67 25.04
N THR A 195 -5.45 -1.00 23.79
CA THR A 195 -6.56 -1.87 23.43
C THR A 195 -6.03 -3.06 22.63
N ASN A 196 -6.75 -4.18 22.60
CA ASN A 196 -6.54 -5.19 21.57
C ASN A 196 -7.22 -4.78 20.25
N GLY A 197 -7.00 -5.57 19.19
CA GLY A 197 -7.38 -5.22 17.83
C GLY A 197 -8.88 -5.04 17.58
N ASP A 198 -9.73 -5.81 18.27
CA ASP A 198 -11.18 -5.68 18.20
C ASP A 198 -11.76 -4.67 19.21
N GLY A 199 -10.90 -4.09 20.06
CA GLY A 199 -11.27 -3.15 21.11
C GLY A 199 -12.17 -3.75 22.19
N SER A 200 -12.15 -5.08 22.36
CA SER A 200 -12.86 -5.79 23.43
C SER A 200 -12.17 -5.69 24.78
N GLU A 201 -10.85 -5.55 24.81
CA GLU A 201 -10.06 -5.39 26.02
C GLU A 201 -9.30 -4.06 26.03
N MET A 202 -9.27 -3.40 27.18
CA MET A 202 -8.60 -2.13 27.42
C MET A 202 -7.80 -2.18 28.73
N LEU A 203 -6.50 -1.91 28.63
CA LEU A 203 -5.55 -1.89 29.75
C LEU A 203 -5.07 -0.46 30.00
N LEU A 204 -5.52 0.12 31.11
CA LEU A 204 -5.11 1.46 31.54
C LEU A 204 -3.87 1.37 32.43
N THR A 205 -2.88 2.22 32.18
CA THR A 205 -1.68 2.36 32.99
C THR A 205 -1.53 3.83 33.41
N LEU A 206 -1.49 4.06 34.72
CA LEU A 206 -1.22 5.37 35.31
C LEU A 206 0.29 5.51 35.51
N VAL A 207 0.91 6.46 34.82
CA VAL A 207 2.33 6.78 35.00
C VAL A 207 2.44 7.86 36.06
N VAL A 208 3.09 7.56 37.18
CA VAL A 208 3.13 8.45 38.35
C VAL A 208 4.56 8.83 38.77
N ASN A 209 4.69 10.05 39.28
CA ASN A 209 5.85 10.55 40.00
C ASN A 209 5.69 10.25 41.51
N GLY A 210 5.70 8.96 41.84
CA GLY A 210 5.39 8.44 43.17
C GLY A 210 5.38 6.92 43.15
N GLU A 211 5.26 6.27 44.31
CA GLU A 211 5.20 4.80 44.38
C GLU A 211 3.79 4.23 44.35
N GLU A 212 2.78 5.07 44.60
CA GLU A 212 1.38 4.68 44.77
C GLU A 212 0.46 5.67 44.07
N PHE A 213 -0.77 5.23 43.82
CA PHE A 213 -1.87 6.10 43.42
C PHE A 213 -3.05 5.83 44.38
N PRO A 214 -3.26 6.69 45.40
CA PRO A 214 -4.19 6.40 46.49
C PRO A 214 -5.63 6.09 46.05
N LEU A 215 -6.09 6.71 44.96
CA LEU A 215 -7.44 6.58 44.41
C LEU A 215 -7.56 5.46 43.36
N GLY A 216 -6.64 4.50 43.37
CA GLY A 216 -6.51 3.49 42.33
C GLY A 216 -7.69 2.52 42.29
N GLN A 217 -8.18 2.10 43.47
CA GLN A 217 -9.31 1.17 43.56
C GLN A 217 -10.62 1.86 43.18
N GLU A 218 -10.85 3.08 43.66
CA GLU A 218 -12.04 3.88 43.34
C GLU A 218 -12.13 4.16 41.84
N LEU A 219 -11.00 4.52 41.21
CA LEU A 219 -10.94 4.68 39.75
C LEU A 219 -11.28 3.38 39.03
N ALA A 220 -10.69 2.25 39.45
CA ALA A 220 -10.95 0.96 38.83
C ALA A 220 -12.43 0.56 38.92
N GLU A 221 -13.06 0.75 40.08
CA GLU A 221 -14.49 0.48 40.26
C GLU A 221 -15.38 1.35 39.39
N GLU A 222 -15.09 2.65 39.28
CA GLU A 222 -15.86 3.55 38.43
C GLU A 222 -15.73 3.17 36.95
N LEU A 223 -14.50 2.96 36.48
CA LEU A 223 -14.26 2.61 35.08
C LEU A 223 -14.86 1.25 34.73
N LYS A 224 -14.74 0.25 35.61
CA LYS A 224 -15.36 -1.07 35.42
C LYS A 224 -16.88 -0.98 35.26
N LYS A 225 -17.56 -0.14 36.05
CA LYS A 225 -19.02 0.04 35.99
C LYS A 225 -19.47 0.65 34.66
N ARG A 226 -18.67 1.54 34.08
CA ARG A 226 -19.02 2.30 32.86
C ARG A 226 -18.50 1.67 31.57
N HIS A 227 -17.42 0.88 31.63
CA HIS A 227 -16.71 0.38 30.46
C HIS A 227 -16.56 -1.15 30.53
N PRO A 228 -17.47 -1.92 29.90
CA PRO A 228 -17.40 -3.39 29.90
C PRO A 228 -16.10 -3.98 29.36
N GLY A 229 -15.43 -3.28 28.44
CA GLY A 229 -14.14 -3.70 27.88
C GLY A 229 -12.92 -3.33 28.73
N PHE A 230 -13.09 -2.72 29.90
CA PHE A 230 -11.99 -2.39 30.81
C PHE A 230 -11.52 -3.65 31.56
N THR A 231 -10.31 -4.11 31.26
CA THR A 231 -9.80 -5.40 31.76
C THR A 231 -8.71 -5.27 32.81
N GLY A 232 -8.07 -4.10 32.93
CA GLY A 232 -7.01 -3.92 33.91
C GLY A 232 -6.56 -2.49 34.16
N LEU A 233 -6.07 -2.26 35.37
CA LEU A 233 -5.43 -1.03 35.82
C LEU A 233 -4.04 -1.33 36.36
N LEU A 234 -3.04 -0.69 35.76
CA LEU A 234 -1.65 -0.72 36.21
C LEU A 234 -1.23 0.64 36.75
N LEU A 235 -0.32 0.59 37.71
CA LEU A 235 0.52 1.70 38.10
C LEU A 235 1.90 1.50 37.49
N ASN A 236 2.46 2.55 36.88
CA ASN A 236 3.84 2.59 36.44
C ASN A 236 4.58 3.72 37.15
N VAL A 237 5.65 3.38 37.88
CA VAL A 237 6.42 4.34 38.67
C VAL A 237 7.52 4.94 37.79
N ASN A 238 7.45 6.25 37.58
CA ASN A 238 8.48 7.00 36.86
C ASN A 238 8.73 8.35 37.54
N GLN A 239 9.79 8.41 38.35
CA GLN A 239 10.24 9.62 39.06
C GLN A 239 11.38 10.34 38.32
N GLU A 240 11.82 9.80 37.18
CA GLU A 240 12.96 10.32 36.43
C GLU A 240 12.62 11.61 35.68
N LYS A 241 13.51 12.60 35.73
CA LYS A 241 13.37 13.86 34.99
C LYS A 241 13.93 13.73 33.57
N ASN A 242 13.24 12.95 32.75
CA ASN A 242 13.54 12.77 31.33
C ASN A 242 12.24 12.62 30.51
N ASN A 243 12.40 12.49 29.18
CA ASN A 243 11.29 12.35 28.23
C ASN A 243 10.81 10.89 28.05
N VAL A 244 11.39 9.93 28.79
CA VAL A 244 10.92 8.54 28.75
C VAL A 244 9.63 8.47 29.54
N ILE A 245 8.55 8.02 28.89
CA ILE A 245 7.21 8.01 29.49
C ILE A 245 7.10 6.91 30.54
N LEU A 246 7.41 5.66 30.18
CA LEU A 246 7.28 4.52 31.09
C LEU A 246 8.54 4.34 31.93
N GLY A 247 8.36 4.18 33.24
CA GLY A 247 9.40 3.69 34.14
C GLY A 247 9.51 2.18 34.14
N LYS A 248 10.43 1.63 34.93
CA LYS A 248 10.74 0.19 34.96
C LYS A 248 9.81 -0.63 35.84
N THR A 249 9.17 0.01 36.82
CA THR A 249 8.36 -0.69 37.83
C THR A 249 6.87 -0.59 37.50
N PHE A 250 6.22 -1.74 37.42
CA PHE A 250 4.77 -1.86 37.24
C PHE A 250 4.16 -2.53 38.47
N ARG A 251 3.01 -2.03 38.95
CA ARG A 251 2.20 -2.65 40.00
C ARG A 251 0.77 -2.82 39.50
N LEU A 252 0.20 -4.00 39.68
CA LEU A 252 -1.19 -4.26 39.33
C LEU A 252 -2.10 -3.67 40.40
N LEU A 253 -2.94 -2.72 40.01
CA LEU A 253 -3.95 -2.14 40.91
C LEU A 253 -5.25 -2.95 40.82
N TRP A 254 -5.64 -3.38 39.63
CA TRP A 254 -6.87 -4.14 39.41
C TRP A 254 -6.84 -4.95 38.11
N GLY A 255 -7.50 -6.12 38.09
CA GLY A 255 -7.77 -6.89 36.87
C GLY A 255 -6.54 -7.61 36.30
N LYS A 256 -6.35 -7.52 34.97
CA LYS A 256 -5.22 -8.12 34.24
C LYS A 256 -4.08 -7.12 34.06
N GLY A 257 -2.82 -7.60 34.09
CA GLY A 257 -1.64 -6.78 33.80
C GLY A 257 -1.17 -6.76 32.35
N VAL A 258 -1.83 -7.53 31.48
CA VAL A 258 -1.49 -7.70 30.06
C VAL A 258 -2.76 -7.87 29.24
N LEU A 259 -2.68 -7.55 27.95
CA LEU A 259 -3.71 -7.85 26.96
C LEU A 259 -3.29 -9.03 26.10
N THR A 260 -4.24 -9.68 25.44
CA THR A 260 -3.96 -10.59 24.32
C THR A 260 -4.55 -10.02 23.05
N ASP A 261 -3.78 -10.03 21.97
CA ASP A 261 -4.26 -9.67 20.64
C ASP A 261 -3.81 -10.71 19.62
N ARG A 262 -4.57 -10.86 18.55
CA ARG A 262 -4.30 -11.80 17.47
C ARG A 262 -3.78 -11.04 16.26
N LEU A 263 -2.65 -11.45 15.69
CA LEU A 263 -2.18 -11.00 14.38
C LEU A 263 -2.10 -12.20 13.47
N LEU A 264 -2.83 -12.16 12.36
CA LEU A 264 -2.97 -13.32 11.47
C LEU A 264 -3.41 -14.56 12.27
N SER A 265 -2.68 -15.66 12.18
CA SER A 265 -2.91 -16.93 12.87
C SER A 265 -2.24 -17.03 14.25
N CYS A 266 -1.60 -15.95 14.73
CA CYS A 266 -0.82 -15.93 15.96
C CYS A 266 -1.43 -15.05 17.06
N ASP A 267 -1.42 -15.56 18.30
CA ASP A 267 -1.82 -14.85 19.51
C ASP A 267 -0.59 -14.27 20.23
N PHE A 268 -0.64 -12.99 20.57
CA PHE A 268 0.44 -12.25 21.22
C PHE A 268 -0.02 -11.66 22.55
N GLU A 269 0.82 -11.79 23.57
CA GLU A 269 0.64 -11.08 24.83
C GLU A 269 1.26 -9.69 24.76
N MET A 270 0.50 -8.68 25.17
CA MET A 270 0.90 -7.27 25.12
C MET A 270 0.94 -6.68 26.53
N SER A 271 2.14 -6.43 27.02
CA SER A 271 2.35 -5.56 28.18
C SER A 271 2.36 -4.08 27.75
N PRO A 272 2.22 -3.12 28.70
CA PRO A 272 2.41 -1.71 28.36
C PRO A 272 3.79 -1.40 27.79
N ALA A 273 4.84 -2.09 28.27
CA ALA A 273 6.22 -1.84 27.87
C ALA A 273 6.60 -2.51 26.53
N SER A 274 5.97 -3.63 26.17
CA SER A 274 6.34 -4.41 24.97
C SER A 274 6.01 -3.64 23.69
N PHE A 275 6.94 -3.54 22.73
CA PHE A 275 6.63 -2.99 21.41
C PHE A 275 5.62 -3.89 20.68
N TYR A 276 4.62 -3.27 20.07
CA TYR A 276 3.58 -3.92 19.28
C TYR A 276 3.07 -2.91 18.25
N GLN A 277 2.65 -3.41 17.09
CA GLN A 277 2.17 -2.54 16.02
C GLN A 277 0.91 -1.80 16.44
N VAL A 278 0.90 -0.48 16.24
CA VAL A 278 -0.17 0.38 16.75
C VAL A 278 -1.45 0.32 15.90
N ASN A 279 -1.33 -0.18 14.68
CA ASN A 279 -2.42 -0.40 13.74
C ASN A 279 -2.43 -1.89 13.37
N ARG A 280 -3.32 -2.67 13.97
CA ARG A 280 -3.38 -4.12 13.75
C ARG A 280 -3.70 -4.45 12.29
N GLU A 281 -4.72 -3.84 11.71
CA GLU A 281 -5.15 -4.15 10.35
C GLU A 281 -4.05 -3.78 9.33
N GLY A 282 -3.36 -2.65 9.54
CA GLY A 282 -2.17 -2.28 8.75
C GLY A 282 -0.99 -3.25 8.91
N ALA A 283 -0.76 -3.75 10.12
CA ALA A 283 0.25 -4.76 10.38
C ALA A 283 -0.07 -6.11 9.70
N GLU A 284 -1.35 -6.51 9.67
CA GLU A 284 -1.76 -7.72 8.95
C GLU A 284 -1.52 -7.59 7.44
N LEU A 285 -1.76 -6.42 6.82
CA LEU A 285 -1.39 -6.18 5.42
C LEU A 285 0.12 -6.28 5.19
N LEU A 286 0.91 -5.65 6.08
CA LEU A 286 2.38 -5.70 6.01
C LEU A 286 2.88 -7.14 6.11
N TYR A 287 2.37 -7.91 7.06
CA TYR A 287 2.86 -9.26 7.33
C TYR A 287 2.41 -10.25 6.25
N LYS A 288 1.21 -10.07 5.67
CA LYS A 288 0.78 -10.83 4.49
C LYS A 288 1.70 -10.57 3.29
N GLU A 289 2.13 -9.32 3.09
CA GLU A 289 3.09 -9.00 2.03
C GLU A 289 4.46 -9.63 2.30
N VAL A 290 4.92 -9.65 3.55
CA VAL A 290 6.13 -10.39 3.95
C VAL A 290 5.97 -11.89 3.67
N GLN A 291 4.87 -12.52 4.06
CA GLN A 291 4.59 -13.94 3.79
C GLN A 291 4.57 -14.24 2.29
N LYS A 292 3.91 -13.39 1.50
CA LYS A 292 3.84 -13.50 0.03
C LYS A 292 5.24 -13.44 -0.59
N ARG A 293 6.07 -12.48 -0.20
CA ARG A 293 7.44 -12.31 -0.73
C ARG A 293 8.42 -13.37 -0.25
N ALA A 294 8.18 -13.91 0.95
CA ALA A 294 8.98 -14.99 1.50
C ALA A 294 8.88 -16.24 0.63
N ASP A 295 7.67 -16.56 0.16
CA ASP A 295 7.34 -17.85 -0.47
C ASP A 295 7.94 -19.00 0.35
N LEU A 296 7.69 -18.97 1.67
CA LEU A 296 8.32 -19.88 2.62
C LEU A 296 7.72 -21.27 2.45
N ARG A 297 8.59 -22.27 2.30
CA ARG A 297 8.23 -23.67 2.07
C ARG A 297 8.53 -24.52 3.30
N GLU A 298 7.96 -25.72 3.30
CA GLU A 298 8.15 -26.70 4.36
C GLU A 298 9.63 -26.95 4.67
N GLY A 299 9.97 -26.96 5.97
CA GLY A 299 11.32 -27.25 6.45
C GLY A 299 12.36 -26.14 6.26
N GLN A 300 12.00 -24.99 5.68
CA GLN A 300 12.95 -23.90 5.46
C GLN A 300 13.31 -23.16 6.75
N LYS A 301 14.53 -22.63 6.78
CA LYS A 301 15.10 -21.90 7.90
C LYS A 301 14.97 -20.39 7.71
N VAL A 302 14.37 -19.73 8.69
CA VAL A 302 14.16 -18.29 8.73
C VAL A 302 15.00 -17.67 9.83
N VAL A 303 15.68 -16.57 9.50
CA VAL A 303 16.25 -15.66 10.48
C VAL A 303 15.40 -14.41 10.54
N ASP A 304 14.95 -14.02 11.74
CA ASP A 304 14.26 -12.75 12.01
C ASP A 304 15.18 -11.85 12.85
N LEU A 305 15.78 -10.83 12.22
CA LEU A 305 16.66 -9.88 12.88
C LEU A 305 15.86 -8.67 13.34
N PHE A 306 16.20 -8.15 14.52
CA PHE A 306 15.41 -7.12 15.21
C PHE A 306 13.99 -7.63 15.52
N CYS A 307 13.88 -8.91 15.90
CA CYS A 307 12.60 -9.61 15.93
C CYS A 307 11.61 -9.07 16.97
N GLY A 308 12.06 -8.24 17.93
CA GLY A 308 11.25 -7.78 19.04
C GLY A 308 10.63 -8.95 19.79
N ILE A 309 9.30 -8.94 19.94
CA ILE A 309 8.55 -10.04 20.58
C ILE A 309 8.24 -11.22 19.62
N GLY A 310 8.90 -11.28 18.46
CA GLY A 310 8.80 -12.34 17.46
C GLY A 310 7.64 -12.20 16.48
N THR A 311 7.03 -11.01 16.33
CA THR A 311 5.76 -10.91 15.61
C THR A 311 5.84 -11.34 14.14
N ILE A 312 6.88 -10.93 13.41
CA ILE A 312 7.02 -11.25 11.98
C ILE A 312 7.40 -12.71 11.80
N GLY A 313 8.51 -13.16 12.40
CA GLY A 313 8.99 -14.53 12.27
C GLY A 313 7.98 -15.58 12.73
N LEU A 314 7.28 -15.35 13.85
CA LEU A 314 6.25 -16.30 14.34
C LEU A 314 5.06 -16.37 13.38
N CYS A 315 4.53 -15.24 12.90
CA CYS A 315 3.44 -15.24 11.91
C CYS A 315 3.87 -15.89 10.59
N LEU A 316 5.12 -15.70 10.18
CA LEU A 316 5.65 -16.27 8.96
C LEU A 316 5.75 -17.80 9.04
N CYS A 317 6.21 -18.35 10.18
CA CYS A 317 6.41 -19.79 10.33
C CYS A 317 5.18 -20.56 10.83
N LYS A 318 4.18 -19.89 11.42
CA LYS A 318 3.02 -20.53 12.08
C LYS A 318 2.29 -21.55 11.23
N ASP A 319 2.09 -21.22 9.95
CA ASP A 319 1.30 -22.02 9.01
C ASP A 319 2.18 -22.80 8.02
N VAL A 320 3.51 -22.82 8.22
CA VAL A 320 4.46 -23.54 7.36
C VAL A 320 5.04 -24.74 8.12
N PRO A 321 4.63 -25.97 7.79
CA PRO A 321 5.11 -27.17 8.46
C PRO A 321 6.64 -27.26 8.48
N GLY A 322 7.20 -27.70 9.60
CA GLY A 322 8.64 -27.93 9.72
C GLY A 322 9.54 -26.69 9.66
N ALA A 323 9.01 -25.49 9.44
CA ALA A 323 9.82 -24.28 9.38
C ALA A 323 10.59 -24.06 10.69
N GLU A 324 11.86 -23.68 10.58
CA GLU A 324 12.72 -23.33 11.71
C GLU A 324 12.86 -21.81 11.79
N LEU A 325 12.77 -21.25 12.99
CA LEU A 325 12.89 -19.81 13.21
C LEU A 325 14.04 -19.51 14.18
N VAL A 326 14.92 -18.60 13.78
CA VAL A 326 15.93 -17.99 14.63
C VAL A 326 15.67 -16.49 14.73
N GLY A 327 15.24 -16.03 15.90
CA GLY A 327 15.06 -14.61 16.18
C GLY A 327 16.23 -14.01 16.96
N VAL A 328 16.66 -12.80 16.62
CA VAL A 328 17.70 -12.06 17.35
C VAL A 328 17.23 -10.67 17.73
N GLU A 329 17.36 -10.34 19.01
CA GLU A 329 16.89 -9.08 19.59
C GLU A 329 17.85 -8.63 20.72
N VAL A 330 18.07 -7.33 20.85
CA VAL A 330 18.98 -6.72 21.83
C VAL A 330 18.30 -6.43 23.17
N VAL A 331 16.97 -6.36 23.21
CA VAL A 331 16.17 -6.10 24.41
C VAL A 331 15.83 -7.42 25.12
N PRO A 332 16.36 -7.68 26.33
CA PRO A 332 16.12 -8.94 27.06
C PRO A 332 14.64 -9.26 27.28
N GLU A 333 13.84 -8.25 27.64
CA GLU A 333 12.40 -8.43 27.90
C GLU A 333 11.63 -8.85 26.63
N ALA A 334 12.06 -8.34 25.46
CA ALA A 334 11.46 -8.69 24.18
C ALA A 334 11.80 -10.14 23.77
N VAL A 335 13.04 -10.59 24.00
CA VAL A 335 13.46 -11.98 23.78
C VAL A 335 12.64 -12.95 24.65
N GLU A 336 12.46 -12.64 25.93
CA GLU A 336 11.64 -13.47 26.83
C GLU A 336 10.16 -13.48 26.42
N ASN A 337 9.64 -12.36 25.91
CA ASN A 337 8.29 -12.31 25.34
C ASN A 337 8.19 -13.16 24.07
N ALA A 338 9.20 -13.12 23.19
CA ALA A 338 9.23 -13.90 21.96
C ALA A 338 9.21 -15.42 22.24
N LYS A 339 9.99 -15.88 23.22
CA LYS A 339 9.96 -17.29 23.68
C LYS A 339 8.57 -17.70 24.18
N LYS A 340 7.92 -16.86 25.00
CA LYS A 340 6.56 -17.12 25.49
C LYS A 340 5.53 -17.13 24.35
N ASN A 341 5.67 -16.22 23.39
CA ASN A 341 4.79 -16.16 22.21
C ASN A 341 4.99 -17.40 21.31
N ALA A 342 6.21 -17.90 21.15
CA ALA A 342 6.46 -19.14 20.41
C ALA A 342 5.78 -20.35 21.05
N LEU A 343 5.90 -20.49 22.38
CA LEU A 343 5.22 -21.55 23.12
C LEU A 343 3.69 -21.41 22.99
N ARG A 344 3.16 -20.19 23.18
CA ARG A 344 1.72 -19.88 23.06
C ARG A 344 1.16 -20.24 21.69
N ASN A 345 1.93 -19.99 20.64
CA ASN A 345 1.54 -20.28 19.26
C ASN A 345 1.91 -21.71 18.81
N GLY A 346 2.47 -22.55 19.69
CA GLY A 346 2.82 -23.92 19.35
C GLY A 346 3.87 -24.02 18.23
N ILE A 347 4.88 -23.14 18.26
CA ILE A 347 5.99 -23.12 17.30
C ILE A 347 7.27 -23.57 18.02
N PRO A 348 7.45 -24.89 18.28
CA PRO A 348 8.57 -25.40 19.09
C PRO A 348 9.94 -25.25 18.42
N ASN A 349 9.96 -25.05 17.09
CA ASN A 349 11.18 -24.87 16.30
C ASN A 349 11.66 -23.41 16.25
N ALA A 350 11.03 -22.51 17.02
CA ALA A 350 11.45 -21.13 17.14
C ALA A 350 12.43 -20.94 18.32
N ARG A 351 13.61 -20.38 18.03
CA ARG A 351 14.67 -20.08 18.99
C ARG A 351 14.98 -18.60 18.96
N PHE A 352 15.05 -17.97 20.14
CA PHE A 352 15.32 -16.55 20.28
C PHE A 352 16.58 -16.30 21.09
N PHE A 353 17.44 -15.43 20.59
CA PHE A 353 18.74 -15.10 21.17
C PHE A 353 18.82 -13.62 21.52
N LEU A 354 19.39 -13.34 22.70
CA LEU A 354 19.76 -11.99 23.12
C LEU A 354 21.10 -11.63 22.48
N GLY A 355 21.12 -10.62 21.61
CA GLY A 355 22.34 -10.19 20.95
C GLY A 355 22.10 -9.19 19.83
N ASP A 356 23.20 -8.68 19.27
CA ASP A 356 23.16 -7.86 18.07
C ASP A 356 22.83 -8.70 16.82
N ALA A 357 22.46 -8.05 15.72
CA ALA A 357 22.07 -8.71 14.48
C ALA A 357 23.20 -9.54 13.81
N ASN A 358 24.46 -9.40 14.24
CA ASN A 358 25.59 -10.20 13.78
C ASN A 358 25.79 -11.49 14.62
N HIS A 359 24.91 -11.76 15.59
CA HIS A 359 24.98 -12.90 16.50
C HIS A 359 25.37 -14.22 15.83
N PRO A 360 26.22 -15.08 16.44
CA PRO A 360 26.71 -16.32 15.83
C PRO A 360 25.63 -17.36 15.45
N ALA A 361 24.45 -17.27 16.09
CA ALA A 361 23.29 -18.12 15.73
C ALA A 361 22.70 -17.76 14.35
N VAL A 362 23.04 -16.58 13.80
CA VAL A 362 22.67 -16.17 12.45
C VAL A 362 23.66 -16.80 11.47
N ASN A 363 23.41 -18.06 11.13
CA ASN A 363 24.23 -18.86 10.23
C ASN A 363 23.48 -19.12 8.92
N GLU A 364 23.52 -20.34 8.36
CA GLU A 364 22.79 -20.70 7.13
C GLU A 364 21.26 -20.57 7.31
N ALA A 365 20.63 -19.80 6.43
CA ALA A 365 19.18 -19.62 6.37
C ALA A 365 18.72 -19.52 4.91
N ASP A 366 17.49 -19.98 4.65
CA ASP A 366 16.83 -19.83 3.36
C ASP A 366 16.30 -18.40 3.15
N LEU A 367 15.92 -17.75 4.25
CA LEU A 367 15.36 -16.42 4.28
C LEU A 367 15.84 -15.65 5.51
N VAL A 368 16.22 -14.39 5.30
CA VAL A 368 16.44 -13.43 6.39
C VAL A 368 15.36 -12.34 6.31
N VAL A 369 14.76 -12.00 7.43
CA VAL A 369 13.89 -10.84 7.57
C VAL A 369 14.60 -9.81 8.43
N VAL A 370 14.56 -8.54 8.01
CA VAL A 370 15.09 -7.41 8.78
C VAL A 370 14.00 -6.34 8.94
N ASP A 371 13.74 -5.92 10.17
CA ASP A 371 12.88 -4.77 10.51
C ASP A 371 13.66 -3.79 11.43
N PRO A 372 14.64 -3.05 10.87
CA PRO A 372 15.55 -2.25 11.67
C PRO A 372 14.86 -0.99 12.25
N PRO A 373 15.47 -0.37 13.28
CA PRO A 373 15.04 0.94 13.75
C PRO A 373 15.15 2.00 12.64
N ARG A 374 14.53 3.18 12.84
CA ARG A 374 14.52 4.30 11.86
C ARG A 374 15.87 4.69 11.26
N LYS A 375 16.99 4.43 11.95
CA LYS A 375 18.35 4.68 11.43
C LYS A 375 18.77 3.72 10.30
N GLY A 376 17.99 2.69 10.01
CA GLY A 376 18.30 1.61 9.07
C GLY A 376 19.35 0.65 9.62
N LEU A 377 19.97 -0.12 8.73
CA LEU A 377 21.06 -1.05 9.03
C LEU A 377 22.40 -0.32 9.06
N GLU A 378 23.28 -0.77 9.94
CA GLU A 378 24.70 -0.39 9.93
C GLU A 378 25.39 -1.03 8.71
N GLU A 379 26.39 -0.35 8.15
CA GLU A 379 27.13 -0.84 6.95
C GLU A 379 27.76 -2.22 7.19
N GLU A 380 28.34 -2.41 8.37
CA GLU A 380 28.99 -3.65 8.81
C GLU A 380 28.02 -4.85 8.81
N LEU A 381 26.75 -4.60 9.16
CA LEU A 381 25.72 -5.64 9.12
C LEU A 381 25.32 -5.97 7.68
N ILE A 382 25.16 -4.97 6.80
CA ILE A 382 24.89 -5.19 5.37
C ILE A 382 26.03 -6.00 4.73
N GLU A 383 27.28 -5.67 5.09
CA GLU A 383 28.46 -6.41 4.66
C GLU A 383 28.44 -7.85 5.16
N SER A 384 28.21 -8.06 6.46
CA SER A 384 28.09 -9.39 7.07
C SER A 384 27.00 -10.25 6.42
N LEU A 385 25.80 -9.69 6.20
CA LEU A 385 24.69 -10.37 5.50
C LEU A 385 25.06 -10.69 4.04
N SER A 386 25.82 -9.82 3.38
CA SER A 386 26.29 -10.03 2.00
C SER A 386 27.50 -10.97 1.90
N ALA A 387 28.24 -11.19 2.98
CA ALA A 387 29.33 -12.17 3.02
C ALA A 387 28.84 -13.60 3.25
N ARG A 388 27.66 -13.76 3.86
CA ARG A 388 27.03 -15.06 4.12
C ARG A 388 26.29 -15.59 2.90
N ALA A 389 26.03 -16.91 2.87
CA ALA A 389 25.40 -17.61 1.76
C ALA A 389 23.86 -17.40 1.67
N PHE A 390 23.34 -16.29 2.18
CA PHE A 390 21.91 -15.98 2.13
C PHE A 390 21.44 -15.71 0.70
N ARG A 391 20.29 -16.29 0.33
CA ARG A 391 19.72 -16.15 -1.01
C ARG A 391 18.63 -15.09 -1.09
N LYS A 392 17.82 -14.95 -0.03
CA LYS A 392 16.70 -14.02 0.06
C LYS A 392 16.77 -13.19 1.34
N ILE A 393 16.54 -11.89 1.24
CA ILE A 393 16.34 -10.99 2.38
C ILE A 393 15.04 -10.22 2.15
N ILE A 394 14.14 -10.21 3.13
CA ILE A 394 13.01 -9.29 3.17
C ILE A 394 13.37 -8.13 4.07
N TYR A 395 13.38 -6.92 3.51
CA TYR A 395 13.60 -5.69 4.23
C TYR A 395 12.24 -5.02 4.49
N VAL A 396 11.86 -4.94 5.76
CA VAL A 396 10.74 -4.13 6.26
C VAL A 396 11.28 -2.81 6.78
N SER A 397 10.70 -1.67 6.40
CA SER A 397 11.19 -0.36 6.87
C SER A 397 10.08 0.66 7.08
N CYS A 398 10.17 1.37 8.20
CA CYS A 398 9.33 2.53 8.54
C CYS A 398 9.90 3.88 8.07
N ASP A 399 11.10 3.88 7.47
CA ASP A 399 11.79 5.07 6.98
C ASP A 399 12.29 4.84 5.53
N PRO A 400 11.61 5.45 4.53
CA PRO A 400 12.00 5.30 3.13
C PRO A 400 13.39 5.87 2.79
N ALA A 401 13.89 6.83 3.56
CA ALA A 401 15.19 7.44 3.28
C ALA A 401 16.33 6.49 3.64
N THR A 402 16.28 5.88 4.84
CA THR A 402 17.29 4.90 5.25
C THR A 402 17.14 3.58 4.49
N LEU A 403 15.91 3.19 4.12
CA LEU A 403 15.67 2.09 3.19
C LEU A 403 16.42 2.32 1.88
N ALA A 404 16.21 3.44 1.19
CA ALA A 404 16.82 3.71 -0.11
C ALA A 404 18.36 3.64 -0.05
N ARG A 405 18.96 4.20 1.01
CA ARG A 405 20.40 4.13 1.28
C ARG A 405 20.87 2.68 1.43
N ASP A 406 20.16 1.87 2.21
CA ASP A 406 20.54 0.49 2.48
C ASP A 406 20.34 -0.41 1.26
N LEU A 407 19.26 -0.22 0.49
CA LEU A 407 19.06 -0.89 -0.79
C LEU A 407 20.20 -0.60 -1.76
N LYS A 408 20.71 0.64 -1.79
CA LYS A 408 21.87 0.98 -2.64
C LYS A 408 23.12 0.22 -2.19
N ARG A 409 23.35 0.09 -0.89
CA ARG A 409 24.46 -0.67 -0.30
C ARG A 409 24.38 -2.16 -0.58
N PHE A 410 23.19 -2.74 -0.57
CA PHE A 410 22.95 -4.13 -1.00
C PHE A 410 23.17 -4.30 -2.51
N GLN A 411 22.66 -3.39 -3.34
CA GLN A 411 22.85 -3.43 -4.81
C GLN A 411 24.34 -3.39 -5.18
N MET A 412 25.14 -2.53 -4.54
CA MET A 412 26.59 -2.47 -4.76
C MET A 412 27.32 -3.77 -4.40
N ARG A 413 26.69 -4.63 -3.60
CA ARG A 413 27.20 -5.95 -3.18
C ARG A 413 26.59 -7.11 -3.98
N GLY A 414 25.93 -6.80 -5.10
CA GLY A 414 25.42 -7.80 -6.04
C GLY A 414 24.03 -8.36 -5.72
N TRP A 415 23.31 -7.76 -4.77
CA TRP A 415 21.90 -8.12 -4.56
C TRP A 415 21.01 -7.51 -5.64
N LEU A 416 20.11 -8.33 -6.17
CA LEU A 416 19.00 -7.86 -6.98
C LEU A 416 17.92 -7.28 -6.07
N LEU A 417 17.38 -6.13 -6.45
CA LEU A 417 16.34 -5.43 -5.72
C LEU A 417 14.99 -5.71 -6.40
N GLY A 418 14.03 -6.25 -5.66
CA GLY A 418 12.65 -6.38 -6.11
C GLY A 418 11.89 -5.05 -6.02
N ASP A 419 10.65 -5.03 -6.51
CA ASP A 419 9.78 -3.89 -6.36
C ASP A 419 9.56 -3.53 -4.87
N VAL A 420 9.27 -2.25 -4.62
CA VAL A 420 8.99 -1.71 -3.28
C VAL A 420 7.48 -1.65 -3.10
N GLN A 421 6.97 -2.33 -2.08
CA GLN A 421 5.57 -2.27 -1.68
C GLN A 421 5.41 -1.39 -0.43
N PRO A 422 4.89 -0.16 -0.56
CA PRO A 422 4.53 0.64 0.60
C PRO A 422 3.23 0.14 1.23
N VAL A 423 3.09 0.28 2.54
CA VAL A 423 1.91 -0.08 3.32
C VAL A 423 1.55 1.08 4.24
N ASP A 424 0.29 1.49 4.22
CA ASP A 424 -0.21 2.55 5.08
C ASP A 424 -0.53 2.04 6.49
N MET A 425 0.50 1.94 7.32
CA MET A 425 0.33 1.59 8.73
C MET A 425 -0.12 2.80 9.58
N PHE A 426 0.08 4.03 9.09
CA PHE A 426 -0.22 5.26 9.82
C PHE A 426 -1.05 6.27 8.97
N PRO A 427 -2.33 5.97 8.69
CA PRO A 427 -3.23 6.92 8.04
C PRO A 427 -3.26 8.29 8.74
N ARG A 428 -3.47 9.36 7.98
CA ARG A 428 -3.45 10.78 8.40
C ARG A 428 -2.10 11.32 8.86
N THR A 429 -1.04 10.53 8.73
CA THR A 429 0.36 10.95 8.97
C THR A 429 1.17 10.81 7.69
N GLY A 430 2.38 11.38 7.63
CA GLY A 430 3.29 11.16 6.52
C GLY A 430 4.22 9.96 6.66
N HIS A 431 4.03 9.12 7.68
CA HIS A 431 4.77 7.87 7.83
C HIS A 431 4.22 6.79 6.89
N VAL A 432 5.10 5.95 6.35
CA VAL A 432 4.77 4.84 5.46
C VAL A 432 5.72 3.69 5.76
N GLU A 433 5.16 2.49 5.92
CA GLU A 433 5.94 1.26 6.02
C GLU A 433 6.23 0.73 4.62
N THR A 434 7.29 -0.03 4.45
CA THR A 434 7.70 -0.57 3.14
C THR A 434 8.22 -1.99 3.28
N VAL A 435 7.98 -2.81 2.26
CA VAL A 435 8.53 -4.17 2.15
C VAL A 435 9.26 -4.30 0.82
N VAL A 436 10.48 -4.82 0.86
CA VAL A 436 11.31 -5.06 -0.33
C VAL A 436 11.92 -6.46 -0.25
N LEU A 437 11.88 -7.20 -1.36
CA LEU A 437 12.60 -8.47 -1.49
C LEU A 437 13.96 -8.20 -2.13
N LEU A 438 15.02 -8.68 -1.50
CA LEU A 438 16.37 -8.74 -2.03
C LEU A 438 16.69 -10.20 -2.37
N SER A 439 17.27 -10.44 -3.54
CA SER A 439 17.60 -11.79 -3.99
C SER A 439 18.98 -11.86 -4.64
N ARG A 440 19.66 -13.00 -4.50
CA ARG A 440 20.83 -13.37 -5.32
C ARG A 440 20.48 -14.12 -6.59
N GLU A 441 19.26 -14.62 -6.67
CA GLU A 441 18.69 -15.32 -7.83
C GLU A 441 17.73 -14.38 -8.57
N THR A 442 17.45 -14.64 -9.85
CA THR A 442 16.51 -13.84 -10.66
C THR A 442 15.19 -13.63 -9.92
N ILE A 443 14.77 -12.37 -9.78
CA ILE A 443 13.50 -12.00 -9.16
C ILE A 443 12.41 -12.17 -10.22
N ASN A 444 11.50 -13.12 -10.01
CA ASN A 444 10.28 -13.18 -10.80
C ASN A 444 9.35 -12.05 -10.32
N ASP A 445 8.95 -11.13 -11.19
CA ASP A 445 7.99 -10.08 -10.83
C ASP A 445 6.66 -10.72 -10.35
N TYR A 446 6.34 -10.53 -9.07
CA TYR A 446 5.13 -11.04 -8.41
C TYR A 446 3.99 -10.02 -8.50
N THR A 447 3.11 -10.17 -9.48
CA THR A 447 1.84 -9.43 -9.57
C THR A 447 0.90 -9.81 -8.42
N ILE A 448 0.06 -8.85 -8.02
CA ILE A 448 -0.86 -8.89 -6.88
C ILE A 448 -1.88 -10.04 -7.04
N GLY A 449 -1.86 -11.00 -6.11
CA GLY A 449 -2.89 -12.03 -5.96
C GLY A 449 -3.77 -11.73 -4.75
N ASN A 450 -5.05 -11.48 -5.02
CA ASN A 450 -6.24 -11.63 -4.19
C ASN A 450 -6.07 -11.62 -2.65
N LEU A 451 -6.38 -10.46 -2.05
CA LEU A 451 -6.85 -10.39 -0.68
C LEU A 451 -8.35 -10.10 -0.70
N ASN A 452 -9.14 -11.11 -0.37
CA ASN A 452 -10.57 -11.00 -0.06
C ASN A 452 -10.81 -9.88 0.95
N LEU A 453 -11.38 -8.76 0.50
CA LEU A 453 -12.03 -7.77 1.34
C LEU A 453 -13.53 -7.99 1.21
N SER A 454 -14.12 -8.53 2.27
CA SER A 454 -15.56 -8.70 2.40
C SER A 454 -16.28 -7.34 2.33
N ASN A 455 -17.29 -7.29 1.45
CA ASN A 455 -18.28 -6.24 1.24
C ASN A 455 -18.58 -5.33 2.44
N ASN A 456 -18.34 -4.02 2.30
CA ASN A 456 -19.42 -3.03 2.21
C ASN A 456 -18.95 -1.59 1.94
N GLN A 457 -19.70 -0.91 1.08
CA GLN A 457 -19.79 0.55 0.85
C GLN A 457 -18.84 1.20 -0.17
N GLN A 458 -19.10 0.89 -1.44
CA GLN A 458 -19.04 1.88 -2.54
C GLN A 458 -20.17 2.90 -2.37
N THR A 459 -19.88 4.20 -2.40
CA THR A 459 -20.68 5.17 -3.20
C THR A 459 -20.03 6.57 -3.31
N VAL A 460 -20.06 7.10 -4.54
CA VAL A 460 -19.97 8.50 -5.02
C VAL A 460 -18.59 9.09 -5.37
N MET A 461 -18.26 8.92 -6.68
CA MET A 461 -17.85 9.90 -7.70
C MET A 461 -16.56 10.71 -7.50
N GLU A 462 -15.54 10.51 -8.34
CA GLU A 462 -15.42 11.05 -9.71
C GLU A 462 -15.42 12.58 -9.76
N THR A 463 -14.22 13.18 -9.83
CA THR A 463 -13.87 14.26 -10.78
C THR A 463 -12.45 14.79 -10.47
N ASP A 464 -11.41 14.19 -11.05
CA ASP A 464 -10.15 14.93 -11.24
C ASP A 464 -9.13 14.41 -12.27
N ALA A 465 -9.52 13.47 -13.13
CA ALA A 465 -8.63 12.92 -14.16
C ALA A 465 -8.19 13.94 -15.24
N LYS A 466 -8.77 15.16 -15.30
CA LYS A 466 -8.57 16.11 -16.41
C LYS A 466 -7.39 17.09 -16.33
N ARG A 467 -6.41 16.94 -15.42
CA ARG A 467 -5.19 17.78 -15.45
C ARG A 467 -3.95 17.01 -15.05
N ARG A 468 -3.25 16.40 -16.03
CA ARG A 468 -1.77 16.33 -16.14
C ARG A 468 -1.36 15.44 -17.34
N ILE A 469 -1.77 15.82 -18.55
CA ILE A 469 -0.97 15.57 -19.75
C ILE A 469 -0.20 16.86 -20.01
N ALA A 470 1.10 16.89 -19.66
CA ALA A 470 2.15 17.76 -20.21
C ALA A 470 3.32 17.77 -19.22
N GLY A 471 4.41 17.09 -19.54
CA GLY A 471 5.66 17.26 -18.81
C GLY A 471 6.65 16.10 -18.87
N LYS A 472 7.29 15.91 -20.03
CA LYS A 472 8.62 15.31 -20.25
C LYS A 472 8.83 13.83 -19.87
N PHE A 473 8.48 12.96 -20.83
CA PHE A 473 9.20 11.72 -21.10
C PHE A 473 10.41 12.05 -21.96
N THR A 474 11.61 11.85 -21.42
CA THR A 474 12.84 11.62 -22.18
C THR A 474 13.77 10.82 -21.26
N ASP A 475 13.84 9.50 -21.42
CA ASP A 475 15.13 8.82 -21.41
C ASP A 475 15.06 7.46 -22.12
N ASN A 476 16.02 7.26 -23.00
CA ASN A 476 16.13 6.18 -23.99
C ASN A 476 16.81 4.96 -23.36
N ARG A 477 16.20 3.78 -23.47
CA ARG A 477 16.94 2.50 -23.59
C ARG A 477 16.24 1.63 -24.64
N PRO A 478 17.00 1.04 -25.59
CA PRO A 478 16.46 0.50 -26.81
C PRO A 478 15.63 -0.76 -26.54
N MET A 479 14.44 -0.82 -27.15
CA MET A 479 13.54 -1.97 -27.17
C MET A 479 14.08 -3.08 -28.10
N THR A 480 15.34 -3.50 -28.00
CA THR A 480 15.89 -4.59 -28.81
C THR A 480 16.56 -5.65 -27.96
N ASP A 481 15.77 -6.63 -27.54
CA ASP A 481 16.17 -8.03 -27.60
C ASP A 481 14.91 -8.84 -27.96
N GLY A 482 14.58 -8.81 -29.25
CA GLY A 482 13.62 -9.78 -29.79
C GLY A 482 14.14 -11.18 -29.50
N LEU A 483 13.29 -12.02 -28.90
CA LEU A 483 13.60 -13.43 -28.63
C LEU A 483 14.16 -14.08 -29.90
N LYS A 484 15.44 -14.47 -29.86
CA LYS A 484 16.07 -15.23 -30.95
C LYS A 484 15.21 -16.46 -31.24
N THR A 485 15.01 -16.75 -32.51
CA THR A 485 14.13 -17.82 -33.02
C THR A 485 14.35 -19.20 -32.38
N ASP A 486 15.55 -19.48 -31.86
CA ASP A 486 15.84 -20.71 -31.10
C ASP A 486 15.18 -20.78 -29.71
N ALA A 487 14.86 -19.64 -29.10
CA ALA A 487 14.22 -19.58 -27.78
C ALA A 487 12.71 -19.83 -27.82
N LEU A 488 12.05 -19.63 -28.97
CA LEU A 488 10.61 -19.89 -29.15
C LEU A 488 10.26 -21.37 -28.93
N SER A 489 11.20 -22.28 -29.21
CA SER A 489 11.02 -23.73 -29.01
C SER A 489 10.90 -24.17 -27.54
N LYS A 490 11.33 -23.33 -26.58
CA LYS A 490 11.36 -23.65 -25.14
C LYS A 490 10.04 -23.39 -24.42
N PHE A 491 9.06 -22.76 -25.06
CA PHE A 491 7.84 -22.29 -24.41
C PHE A 491 6.65 -23.23 -24.54
N ARG A 492 6.79 -24.41 -25.16
CA ARG A 492 5.66 -25.31 -25.40
C ARG A 492 5.05 -25.81 -24.09
N ILE A 493 4.00 -25.11 -23.64
CA ILE A 493 3.35 -25.31 -22.33
C ILE A 493 2.55 -26.61 -22.33
N TYR A 494 1.82 -26.88 -23.42
CA TYR A 494 0.85 -27.97 -23.44
C TYR A 494 1.36 -29.17 -24.24
N LYS A 495 1.28 -30.36 -23.61
CA LYS A 495 1.61 -31.65 -24.24
C LYS A 495 0.53 -32.07 -25.25
N GLU A 496 -0.74 -31.73 -24.97
CA GLU A 496 -1.89 -31.90 -25.85
C GLU A 496 -2.31 -30.54 -26.41
N LYS A 497 -2.73 -30.48 -27.68
CA LYS A 497 -3.15 -29.22 -28.31
C LYS A 497 -4.52 -28.81 -27.75
N LEU A 498 -4.53 -27.92 -26.77
CA LEU A 498 -5.76 -27.31 -26.27
C LEU A 498 -6.39 -26.40 -27.32
N LYS A 499 -7.72 -26.46 -27.46
CA LYS A 499 -8.46 -25.55 -28.34
C LYS A 499 -8.74 -24.23 -27.62
N CYS A 500 -8.32 -23.12 -28.18
CA CYS A 500 -8.48 -21.80 -27.58
C CYS A 500 -9.21 -20.87 -28.53
N SER A 501 -10.34 -20.31 -28.08
CA SER A 501 -11.08 -19.28 -28.81
C SER A 501 -10.66 -17.89 -28.35
N PHE A 502 -10.45 -16.99 -29.30
CA PHE A 502 -10.08 -15.60 -29.05
C PHE A 502 -11.17 -14.67 -29.58
N LEU A 503 -12.06 -14.21 -28.69
CA LEU A 503 -13.09 -13.22 -28.99
C LEU A 503 -12.50 -11.82 -28.79
N GLY A 504 -12.69 -10.93 -29.77
CA GLY A 504 -12.25 -9.55 -29.59
C GLY A 504 -12.50 -8.62 -30.76
N ASP A 505 -11.73 -7.53 -30.80
CA ASP A 505 -11.87 -6.44 -31.77
C ASP A 505 -10.89 -6.60 -32.96
N SER A 506 -10.53 -5.48 -33.61
CA SER A 506 -9.61 -5.43 -34.75
C SER A 506 -8.20 -5.91 -34.43
N ILE A 507 -7.73 -5.78 -33.18
CA ILE A 507 -6.43 -6.31 -32.76
C ILE A 507 -6.51 -7.84 -32.71
N THR A 508 -7.60 -8.40 -32.16
CA THR A 508 -7.82 -9.84 -32.19
C THR A 508 -8.03 -10.36 -33.61
N GLU A 509 -8.73 -9.62 -34.47
CA GLU A 509 -8.91 -9.98 -35.88
C GLU A 509 -7.58 -10.08 -36.63
N GLY A 510 -6.62 -9.21 -36.29
CA GLY A 510 -5.31 -9.15 -36.92
C GLY A 510 -5.19 -8.06 -37.99
N ILE A 511 -5.94 -6.96 -37.84
CA ILE A 511 -5.80 -5.82 -38.75
C ILE A 511 -4.38 -5.26 -38.67
N ASN A 512 -3.80 -4.97 -39.84
CA ASN A 512 -2.50 -4.33 -40.00
C ASN A 512 -1.30 -5.12 -39.43
N THR A 513 -1.44 -6.43 -39.27
CA THR A 513 -0.33 -7.34 -38.94
C THR A 513 -0.23 -8.50 -39.93
N THR A 514 0.98 -9.01 -40.14
CA THR A 514 1.22 -10.24 -40.90
C THR A 514 1.05 -11.50 -40.06
N LYS A 515 0.97 -11.35 -38.72
CA LYS A 515 0.83 -12.46 -37.78
C LYS A 515 0.23 -11.98 -36.47
N THR A 516 -0.79 -12.68 -35.99
CA THR A 516 -1.56 -12.29 -34.80
C THR A 516 -0.94 -12.84 -33.53
N TYR A 517 -1.36 -12.29 -32.38
CA TYR A 517 -0.85 -12.74 -31.09
C TYR A 517 -1.30 -14.17 -30.76
N HIS A 518 -2.47 -14.59 -31.27
CA HIS A 518 -2.96 -15.96 -31.06
C HIS A 518 -2.26 -16.98 -31.96
N GLU A 519 -1.78 -16.58 -33.15
CA GLU A 519 -0.89 -17.40 -33.97
C GLU A 519 0.49 -17.56 -33.32
N TYR A 520 1.05 -16.48 -32.75
CA TYR A 520 2.25 -16.58 -31.93
C TYR A 520 2.04 -17.46 -30.69
N LEU A 521 0.90 -17.37 -30.02
CA LEU A 521 0.57 -18.27 -28.90
C LEU A 521 0.43 -19.73 -29.34
N ALA A 522 -0.12 -20.01 -30.52
CA ALA A 522 -0.19 -21.37 -31.07
C ALA A 522 1.22 -21.97 -31.25
N GLU A 523 2.18 -21.17 -31.71
CA GLU A 523 3.58 -21.60 -31.83
C GLU A 523 4.29 -21.71 -30.49
N LEU A 524 4.12 -20.71 -29.62
CA LEU A 524 4.77 -20.63 -28.31
C LEU A 524 4.25 -21.72 -27.37
N CYS A 525 2.92 -21.81 -27.20
CA CYS A 525 2.29 -22.64 -26.19
C CYS A 525 1.85 -24.01 -26.72
N GLY A 526 1.79 -24.20 -28.05
CA GLY A 526 1.33 -25.44 -28.66
C GLY A 526 -0.19 -25.61 -28.66
N ILE A 527 -0.96 -24.51 -28.67
CA ILE A 527 -2.43 -24.51 -28.69
C ILE A 527 -3.00 -24.52 -30.13
N GLU A 528 -4.26 -24.90 -30.29
CA GLU A 528 -5.07 -24.67 -31.49
C GLU A 528 -5.86 -23.36 -31.31
N ALA A 529 -5.46 -22.29 -32.00
CA ALA A 529 -6.13 -21.00 -31.89
C ALA A 529 -7.27 -20.84 -32.91
N ARG A 530 -8.44 -20.43 -32.43
CA ARG A 530 -9.60 -20.05 -33.25
C ARG A 530 -9.88 -18.55 -33.06
N ASN A 531 -9.82 -17.80 -34.15
CA ASN A 531 -9.96 -16.35 -34.14
C ASN A 531 -11.44 -15.95 -34.31
N PHE A 532 -11.98 -15.26 -33.32
CA PHE A 532 -13.30 -14.63 -33.32
C PHE A 532 -13.18 -13.11 -33.13
N GLY A 533 -12.09 -12.50 -33.60
CA GLY A 533 -11.94 -11.05 -33.69
C GLY A 533 -12.84 -10.45 -34.77
N ALA A 534 -13.35 -9.23 -34.56
CA ALA A 534 -13.96 -8.46 -35.64
C ALA A 534 -13.73 -6.96 -35.48
N ASN A 535 -13.43 -6.31 -36.59
CA ASN A 535 -13.13 -4.90 -36.67
C ASN A 535 -14.22 -4.04 -36.04
N GLY A 536 -13.80 -3.04 -35.26
CA GLY A 536 -14.72 -2.08 -34.65
C GLY A 536 -15.69 -2.68 -33.62
N SER A 537 -15.46 -3.93 -33.19
CA SER A 537 -16.29 -4.57 -32.17
C SER A 537 -16.11 -3.90 -30.81
N CYS A 538 -17.23 -3.67 -30.13
CA CYS A 538 -17.32 -3.24 -28.73
C CYS A 538 -17.79 -4.40 -27.88
N ILE A 539 -17.51 -4.38 -26.58
CA ILE A 539 -18.14 -5.32 -25.63
C ILE A 539 -19.65 -5.03 -25.57
N SER A 540 -19.99 -3.75 -25.42
CA SER A 540 -21.37 -3.27 -25.31
C SER A 540 -22.10 -3.16 -26.64
N THR A 541 -23.43 -3.19 -26.59
CA THR A 541 -24.29 -2.79 -27.71
C THR A 541 -24.35 -1.28 -27.90
N TYR A 542 -23.63 -0.51 -27.09
CA TYR A 542 -23.60 0.95 -27.25
C TYR A 542 -22.92 1.33 -28.56
N THR A 543 -23.70 1.89 -29.47
CA THR A 543 -23.27 2.37 -30.77
C THR A 543 -24.10 3.57 -31.18
N LEU A 544 -23.49 4.47 -31.95
CA LEU A 544 -24.19 5.58 -32.60
C LEU A 544 -24.99 5.10 -33.83
N ASP A 545 -24.75 3.88 -34.30
CA ASP A 545 -25.42 3.26 -35.43
C ASP A 545 -25.89 1.84 -35.06
N ALA A 546 -27.20 1.66 -34.94
CA ALA A 546 -27.84 0.40 -34.57
C ALA A 546 -27.57 -0.74 -35.57
N SER A 547 -27.18 -0.44 -36.82
CA SER A 547 -26.78 -1.47 -37.81
C SER A 547 -25.49 -2.19 -37.41
N LEU A 548 -24.70 -1.60 -36.51
CA LEU A 548 -23.47 -2.19 -35.98
C LEU A 548 -23.69 -3.07 -34.73
N HIS A 549 -24.92 -3.20 -34.22
CA HIS A 549 -25.23 -4.03 -33.04
C HIS A 549 -24.80 -5.49 -33.20
N TYR A 550 -24.85 -6.04 -34.41
CA TYR A 550 -24.42 -7.42 -34.68
C TYR A 550 -22.90 -7.63 -34.51
N TYR A 551 -22.12 -6.55 -34.47
CA TYR A 551 -20.67 -6.61 -34.24
C TYR A 551 -20.29 -6.59 -32.76
N CYS A 552 -21.23 -6.43 -31.82
CA CYS A 552 -20.95 -6.32 -30.39
C CYS A 552 -20.64 -7.69 -29.76
N MET A 553 -19.63 -7.76 -28.89
CA MET A 553 -19.16 -9.03 -28.32
C MET A 553 -20.20 -9.69 -27.43
N VAL A 554 -21.01 -8.92 -26.70
CA VAL A 554 -22.11 -9.46 -25.88
C VAL A 554 -23.16 -10.23 -26.68
N GLU A 555 -23.31 -9.96 -27.98
CA GLU A 555 -24.17 -10.76 -28.88
C GLU A 555 -23.37 -11.83 -29.63
N ARG A 556 -22.11 -11.53 -29.99
CA ARG A 556 -21.24 -12.48 -30.72
C ARG A 556 -20.67 -13.59 -29.87
N VAL A 557 -20.75 -13.48 -28.54
CA VAL A 557 -20.25 -14.49 -27.61
C VAL A 557 -20.86 -15.88 -27.86
N GLU A 558 -22.07 -15.94 -28.43
CA GLU A 558 -22.73 -17.20 -28.79
C GLU A 558 -22.06 -17.93 -29.96
N THR A 559 -21.25 -17.21 -30.75
CA THR A 559 -20.51 -17.76 -31.89
C THR A 559 -19.18 -18.42 -31.48
N VAL A 560 -18.73 -18.18 -30.24
CA VAL A 560 -17.51 -18.79 -29.69
C VAL A 560 -17.67 -20.31 -29.72
N ASP A 561 -16.63 -21.00 -30.19
CA ASP A 561 -16.67 -22.45 -30.34
C ASP A 561 -16.84 -23.16 -28.99
N LYS A 562 -17.97 -23.86 -28.81
CA LYS A 562 -18.35 -24.56 -27.58
C LYS A 562 -17.40 -25.71 -27.22
N ASP A 563 -16.61 -26.20 -28.17
CA ASP A 563 -15.59 -27.24 -27.93
C ASP A 563 -14.25 -26.66 -27.41
N SER A 564 -14.17 -25.35 -27.18
CA SER A 564 -12.95 -24.71 -26.68
C SER A 564 -12.60 -25.15 -25.26
N ASP A 565 -11.31 -25.39 -25.02
CA ASP A 565 -10.73 -25.62 -23.70
C ASP A 565 -10.49 -24.31 -22.95
N MET A 566 -10.19 -23.24 -23.70
CA MET A 566 -10.00 -21.90 -23.17
C MET A 566 -10.66 -20.83 -24.03
N VAL A 567 -11.19 -19.79 -23.40
CA VAL A 567 -11.76 -18.63 -24.10
C VAL A 567 -11.05 -17.36 -23.62
N PHE A 568 -10.46 -16.62 -24.54
CA PHE A 568 -9.85 -15.32 -24.29
C PHE A 568 -10.76 -14.22 -24.85
N VAL A 569 -11.04 -13.20 -24.05
CA VAL A 569 -11.86 -12.06 -24.46
C VAL A 569 -11.03 -10.78 -24.37
N PHE A 570 -10.77 -10.14 -25.49
CA PHE A 570 -10.05 -8.87 -25.60
C PHE A 570 -11.01 -7.77 -26.07
N GLY A 571 -11.18 -6.71 -25.29
CA GLY A 571 -12.08 -5.62 -25.68
C GLY A 571 -12.04 -4.43 -24.74
N GLY A 572 -12.83 -3.39 -25.04
CA GLY A 572 -12.92 -2.16 -24.25
C GLY A 572 -12.36 -0.92 -24.94
N THR A 573 -11.45 -1.07 -25.91
CA THR A 573 -10.89 0.06 -26.67
C THR A 573 -11.95 0.80 -27.46
N ASN A 574 -12.80 0.07 -28.19
CA ASN A 574 -13.85 0.68 -29.00
C ASN A 574 -15.00 1.22 -28.15
N ASP A 575 -15.32 0.58 -27.02
CA ASP A 575 -16.28 1.10 -26.03
C ASP A 575 -15.82 2.46 -25.48
N PHE A 576 -14.52 2.59 -25.18
CA PHE A 576 -13.89 3.85 -24.82
C PHE A 576 -14.00 4.89 -25.95
N ASN A 577 -13.64 4.51 -27.19
CA ASN A 577 -13.68 5.43 -28.34
C ASN A 577 -15.09 5.98 -28.61
N ARG A 578 -16.12 5.15 -28.43
CA ARG A 578 -17.52 5.52 -28.65
C ARG A 578 -18.12 6.32 -27.50
N GLY A 579 -17.44 6.40 -26.35
CA GLY A 579 -17.99 7.03 -25.16
C GLY A 579 -19.13 6.20 -24.56
N CYS A 580 -18.97 4.88 -24.50
CA CYS A 580 -19.95 3.99 -23.88
C CYS A 580 -20.06 4.30 -22.37
N PRO A 581 -21.26 4.61 -21.84
CA PRO A 581 -21.45 4.83 -20.41
C PRO A 581 -21.02 3.62 -19.58
N MET A 582 -20.42 3.87 -18.42
CA MET A 582 -19.87 2.79 -17.59
C MET A 582 -20.95 1.83 -17.07
N GLY A 583 -22.08 2.36 -16.59
CA GLY A 583 -23.15 1.56 -15.97
C GLY A 583 -22.70 0.85 -14.69
N THR A 584 -23.39 -0.23 -14.33
CA THR A 584 -23.07 -1.09 -13.16
C THR A 584 -23.19 -2.57 -13.54
N PHE A 585 -22.59 -3.48 -12.78
CA PHE A 585 -22.62 -4.92 -13.08
C PHE A 585 -23.95 -5.59 -12.73
N GLU A 586 -24.72 -5.01 -11.80
CA GLU A 586 -26.07 -5.47 -11.45
C GLU A 586 -27.07 -5.15 -12.57
N SER A 587 -26.79 -4.12 -13.36
CA SER A 587 -27.57 -3.81 -14.55
C SER A 587 -27.31 -4.87 -15.63
N LYS A 588 -28.39 -5.36 -16.25
CA LYS A 588 -28.31 -6.16 -17.48
C LYS A 588 -28.39 -5.30 -18.74
N ASP A 589 -28.21 -3.99 -18.60
CA ASP A 589 -28.26 -3.06 -19.73
C ASP A 589 -27.00 -3.20 -20.60
N LYS A 590 -27.18 -3.87 -21.74
CA LYS A 590 -26.14 -4.09 -22.75
C LYS A 590 -25.65 -2.77 -23.38
N ASN A 591 -26.35 -1.65 -23.21
CA ASN A 591 -25.91 -0.32 -23.67
C ASN A 591 -24.93 0.37 -22.71
N THR A 592 -24.58 -0.28 -21.61
CA THR A 592 -23.51 0.18 -20.72
C THR A 592 -22.37 -0.82 -20.71
N PHE A 593 -21.15 -0.36 -20.44
CA PHE A 593 -19.97 -1.21 -20.50
C PHE A 593 -20.04 -2.35 -19.47
N LYS A 594 -20.28 -2.02 -18.19
CA LYS A 594 -20.37 -3.01 -17.11
C LYS A 594 -21.59 -3.92 -17.28
N GLY A 595 -22.72 -3.40 -17.74
CA GLY A 595 -23.93 -4.22 -17.94
C GLY A 595 -23.76 -5.22 -19.09
N ALA A 596 -23.16 -4.81 -20.21
CA ALA A 596 -22.84 -5.73 -21.30
C ALA A 596 -21.81 -6.79 -20.90
N LEU A 597 -20.75 -6.37 -20.20
CA LEU A 597 -19.71 -7.26 -19.71
C LEU A 597 -20.31 -8.30 -18.74
N SER A 598 -21.20 -7.88 -17.85
CA SER A 598 -21.97 -8.76 -16.95
C SER A 598 -22.76 -9.83 -17.71
N VAL A 599 -23.53 -9.42 -18.73
CA VAL A 599 -24.33 -10.35 -19.54
C VAL A 599 -23.44 -11.33 -20.32
N MET A 600 -22.35 -10.83 -20.93
CA MET A 600 -21.42 -11.65 -21.69
C MET A 600 -20.70 -12.68 -20.80
N LEU A 601 -20.23 -12.26 -19.63
CA LEU A 601 -19.53 -13.15 -18.70
C LEU A 601 -20.45 -14.20 -18.11
N GLN A 602 -21.69 -13.83 -17.78
CA GLN A 602 -22.69 -14.80 -17.35
C GLN A 602 -22.95 -15.86 -18.44
N TYR A 603 -23.11 -15.43 -19.70
CA TYR A 603 -23.26 -16.37 -20.81
C TYR A 603 -22.08 -17.34 -20.91
N LEU A 604 -20.84 -16.83 -20.83
CA LEU A 604 -19.65 -17.66 -20.90
C LEU A 604 -19.59 -18.67 -19.75
N LYS A 605 -19.91 -18.27 -18.52
CA LYS A 605 -19.94 -19.19 -17.38
C LYS A 605 -21.01 -20.27 -17.54
N ASP A 606 -22.17 -19.92 -18.07
CA ASP A 606 -23.28 -20.85 -18.25
C ASP A 606 -23.01 -21.88 -19.36
N HIS A 607 -22.32 -21.47 -20.43
CA HIS A 607 -22.12 -22.29 -21.64
C HIS A 607 -20.74 -22.95 -21.74
N PHE A 608 -19.77 -22.52 -20.93
CA PHE A 608 -18.42 -23.09 -20.85
C PHE A 608 -18.09 -23.57 -19.42
N PRO A 609 -18.95 -24.40 -18.80
CA PRO A 609 -18.73 -24.86 -17.44
C PRO A 609 -17.43 -25.67 -17.35
N ASN A 610 -16.58 -25.34 -16.37
CA ASN A 610 -15.28 -25.97 -16.14
C ASN A 610 -14.20 -25.72 -17.22
N LYS A 611 -14.41 -24.77 -18.14
CA LYS A 611 -13.38 -24.30 -19.08
C LYS A 611 -12.75 -23.01 -18.55
N LYS A 612 -11.51 -22.74 -18.97
CA LYS A 612 -10.79 -21.53 -18.53
C LYS A 612 -11.23 -20.33 -19.36
N ILE A 613 -11.61 -19.25 -18.69
CA ILE A 613 -11.94 -17.97 -19.33
C ILE A 613 -10.90 -16.96 -18.88
N TYR A 614 -10.37 -16.19 -19.83
CA TYR A 614 -9.41 -15.12 -19.59
C TYR A 614 -9.95 -13.81 -20.17
N LEU A 615 -9.96 -12.76 -19.36
CA LEU A 615 -10.18 -11.40 -19.82
C LEU A 615 -8.84 -10.73 -20.11
N LEU A 616 -8.73 -10.10 -21.26
CA LEU A 616 -7.55 -9.36 -21.70
C LEU A 616 -7.90 -7.86 -21.71
N THR A 617 -7.19 -7.05 -20.93
CA THR A 617 -7.44 -5.59 -20.91
C THR A 617 -6.95 -4.93 -22.21
N PRO A 618 -7.51 -3.77 -22.60
CA PRO A 618 -6.97 -2.97 -23.68
C PRO A 618 -5.49 -2.62 -23.50
N ILE A 619 -4.67 -2.78 -24.53
CA ILE A 619 -3.33 -2.19 -24.55
C ILE A 619 -3.42 -0.65 -24.60
N ARG A 620 -2.32 0.04 -24.31
CA ARG A 620 -2.25 1.50 -24.53
C ARG A 620 -2.43 1.82 -26.02
N ARG A 621 -3.07 2.96 -26.31
CA ARG A 621 -3.35 3.43 -27.68
C ARG A 621 -2.91 4.87 -27.89
N GLY A 622 -2.48 5.17 -29.12
CA GLY A 622 -2.17 6.52 -29.56
C GLY A 622 -3.37 7.15 -30.27
N ILE A 623 -3.10 8.23 -31.01
CA ILE A 623 -4.12 8.90 -31.81
C ILE A 623 -4.45 8.03 -33.03
N PHE A 624 -5.74 7.82 -33.28
CA PHE A 624 -6.25 7.15 -34.48
C PHE A 624 -7.53 7.85 -34.90
N ASP A 625 -7.59 8.36 -36.14
CA ASP A 625 -8.78 8.97 -36.73
C ASP A 625 -9.53 9.97 -35.82
N SER A 626 -8.79 10.95 -35.27
CA SER A 626 -9.28 11.98 -34.33
C SER A 626 -9.85 11.46 -32.99
N GLN A 627 -9.80 10.16 -32.73
CA GLN A 627 -10.18 9.56 -31.46
C GLN A 627 -9.13 9.84 -30.37
N PRO A 628 -9.55 9.91 -29.09
CA PRO A 628 -8.65 10.21 -27.98
C PRO A 628 -7.54 9.15 -27.84
N THR A 629 -6.39 9.58 -27.31
CA THR A 629 -5.37 8.64 -26.80
C THR A 629 -5.82 8.04 -25.47
N ASP A 630 -5.10 7.02 -24.98
CA ASP A 630 -5.28 6.50 -23.62
C ASP A 630 -5.05 7.55 -22.52
N LEU A 631 -4.29 8.60 -22.83
CA LEU A 631 -4.03 9.72 -21.91
C LEU A 631 -5.15 10.76 -21.89
N GLN A 632 -6.10 10.71 -22.82
CA GLN A 632 -7.17 11.69 -22.97
C GLN A 632 -8.52 11.11 -22.55
N ALA A 633 -9.41 11.97 -22.04
CA ALA A 633 -10.79 11.59 -21.82
C ALA A 633 -11.54 11.46 -23.16
N ASN A 634 -12.46 10.52 -23.25
CA ASN A 634 -13.42 10.41 -24.35
C ASN A 634 -14.53 11.47 -24.27
N SER A 635 -15.49 11.37 -25.19
CA SER A 635 -16.60 12.32 -25.35
C SER A 635 -17.47 12.50 -24.09
N ILE A 636 -17.50 11.51 -23.20
CA ILE A 636 -18.28 11.55 -21.95
C ILE A 636 -17.42 11.78 -20.71
N GLY A 637 -16.11 12.03 -20.88
CA GLY A 637 -15.21 12.37 -19.78
C GLY A 637 -14.52 11.20 -19.09
N LEU A 638 -14.70 9.98 -19.60
CA LEU A 638 -14.03 8.76 -19.11
C LEU A 638 -12.70 8.54 -19.85
N TYR A 639 -11.75 7.86 -19.20
CA TYR A 639 -10.44 7.49 -19.72
C TYR A 639 -10.42 6.01 -20.09
N LEU A 640 -9.49 5.59 -20.95
CA LEU A 640 -9.33 4.17 -21.29
C LEU A 640 -9.09 3.32 -20.02
N THR A 641 -8.39 3.88 -19.04
CA THR A 641 -8.15 3.24 -17.74
C THR A 641 -9.44 2.89 -16.99
N ASP A 642 -10.51 3.66 -17.17
CA ASP A 642 -11.79 3.37 -16.51
C ASP A 642 -12.41 2.06 -17.06
N TYR A 643 -12.22 1.79 -18.36
CA TYR A 643 -12.65 0.53 -19.00
C TYR A 643 -11.72 -0.63 -18.64
N VAL A 644 -10.41 -0.37 -18.53
CA VAL A 644 -9.42 -1.35 -18.03
C VAL A 644 -9.78 -1.79 -16.60
N ASP A 645 -10.08 -0.83 -15.73
CA ASP A 645 -10.43 -1.09 -14.34
C ASP A 645 -11.77 -1.82 -14.22
N ALA A 646 -12.76 -1.49 -15.07
CA ALA A 646 -14.00 -2.24 -15.15
C ALA A 646 -13.78 -3.71 -15.59
N ILE A 647 -12.87 -4.00 -16.51
CA ILE A 647 -12.54 -5.39 -16.88
C ILE A 647 -11.90 -6.13 -15.70
N LYS A 648 -11.03 -5.48 -14.93
CA LYS A 648 -10.42 -6.05 -13.72
C LYS A 648 -11.46 -6.34 -12.64
N GLU A 649 -12.33 -5.37 -12.37
CA GLU A 649 -13.45 -5.51 -11.44
C GLU A 649 -14.39 -6.65 -11.85
N ALA A 650 -14.65 -6.82 -13.15
CA ALA A 650 -15.42 -7.95 -13.67
C ALA A 650 -14.73 -9.29 -13.44
N GLY A 651 -13.40 -9.36 -13.61
CA GLY A 651 -12.64 -10.57 -13.28
C GLY A 651 -12.80 -10.99 -11.83
N GLU A 652 -12.70 -10.04 -10.90
CA GLU A 652 -12.93 -10.29 -9.48
C GLU A 652 -14.38 -10.73 -9.20
N LEU A 653 -15.35 -10.02 -9.77
CA LEU A 653 -16.78 -10.27 -9.52
C LEU A 653 -17.26 -11.62 -10.07
N PHE A 654 -16.75 -12.03 -11.22
CA PHE A 654 -17.18 -13.26 -11.91
C PHE A 654 -16.25 -14.45 -11.63
N ASP A 655 -15.19 -14.27 -10.84
CA ASP A 655 -14.14 -15.27 -10.59
C ASP A 655 -13.51 -15.75 -11.91
N ILE A 656 -13.09 -14.77 -12.73
CA ILE A 656 -12.48 -14.95 -14.04
C ILE A 656 -11.11 -14.27 -14.05
N GLU A 657 -10.11 -14.97 -14.58
CA GLU A 657 -8.74 -14.50 -14.57
C GLU A 657 -8.52 -13.36 -15.58
N VAL A 658 -7.80 -12.32 -15.17
CA VAL A 658 -7.54 -11.13 -15.99
C VAL A 658 -6.05 -11.00 -16.27
N ILE A 659 -5.70 -10.87 -17.56
CA ILE A 659 -4.35 -10.55 -18.01
C ILE A 659 -4.32 -9.06 -18.38
N ASP A 660 -3.68 -8.26 -17.52
CA ASP A 660 -3.63 -6.81 -17.67
C ASP A 660 -2.64 -6.35 -18.74
N LEU A 661 -2.99 -6.54 -20.02
CA LEU A 661 -2.14 -6.14 -21.14
C LEU A 661 -1.83 -4.64 -21.15
N HIS A 662 -2.73 -3.80 -20.62
CA HIS A 662 -2.52 -2.36 -20.47
C HIS A 662 -1.24 -2.02 -19.70
N THR A 663 -0.98 -2.78 -18.63
CA THR A 663 0.17 -2.55 -17.73
C THR A 663 1.35 -3.44 -18.11
N LEU A 664 1.09 -4.69 -18.47
CA LEU A 664 2.12 -5.74 -18.55
C LEU A 664 2.89 -5.76 -19.88
N THR A 665 2.29 -5.30 -20.97
CA THR A 665 2.92 -5.42 -22.30
C THR A 665 4.07 -4.43 -22.51
N GLY A 666 4.08 -3.31 -21.78
CA GLY A 666 5.02 -2.21 -22.01
C GLY A 666 4.83 -1.49 -23.35
N LEU A 667 3.85 -1.89 -24.18
CA LEU A 667 3.54 -1.24 -25.44
C LEU A 667 2.95 0.14 -25.15
N ASN A 668 3.59 1.19 -25.68
CA ASN A 668 3.17 2.57 -25.51
C ASN A 668 3.28 3.33 -26.83
N PRO A 669 2.19 3.40 -27.62
CA PRO A 669 2.20 4.10 -28.91
C PRO A 669 2.26 5.63 -28.80
N ASN A 670 2.23 6.20 -27.59
CA ASN A 670 2.56 7.62 -27.38
C ASN A 670 4.07 7.87 -27.28
N ASP A 671 4.85 6.81 -27.08
CA ASP A 671 6.30 6.85 -27.22
C ASP A 671 6.66 6.58 -28.68
N LYS A 672 7.43 7.47 -29.29
CA LYS A 672 7.71 7.40 -30.72
C LYS A 672 8.56 6.18 -31.09
N GLU A 673 9.54 5.82 -30.27
CA GLU A 673 10.41 4.66 -30.52
C GLU A 673 9.60 3.36 -30.43
N CYS A 674 8.75 3.24 -29.41
CA CYS A 674 7.83 2.13 -29.27
C CYS A 674 6.81 2.08 -30.42
N ALA A 675 6.23 3.23 -30.81
CA ALA A 675 5.29 3.32 -31.93
C ALA A 675 5.94 2.89 -33.25
N ASP A 676 7.11 3.43 -33.57
CA ASP A 676 7.87 3.12 -34.79
C ASP A 676 8.24 1.63 -34.87
N GLN A 677 8.48 1.00 -33.71
CA GLN A 677 8.93 -0.37 -33.67
C GLN A 677 7.79 -1.41 -33.60
N TYR A 678 6.72 -1.14 -32.87
CA TYR A 678 5.71 -2.14 -32.49
C TYR A 678 4.30 -1.86 -33.01
N PHE A 679 4.06 -0.71 -33.63
CA PHE A 679 2.78 -0.34 -34.22
C PHE A 679 2.90 -0.17 -35.74
N HIS A 680 1.77 -0.13 -36.44
CA HIS A 680 1.72 -0.03 -37.89
C HIS A 680 1.67 1.45 -38.36
N ASN A 681 2.48 1.86 -39.35
CA ASN A 681 2.45 3.22 -39.93
C ASN A 681 2.57 4.37 -38.90
N SER A 682 3.57 4.29 -38.02
CA SER A 682 3.88 5.35 -37.07
C SER A 682 4.12 6.70 -37.78
N GLY A 683 3.37 7.71 -37.38
CA GLY A 683 3.54 9.08 -37.88
C GLY A 683 2.69 9.50 -39.08
N SER A 684 1.75 8.70 -39.57
CA SER A 684 0.75 9.23 -40.53
C SER A 684 -0.71 8.93 -40.23
N ILE A 685 -1.15 7.74 -39.76
CA ILE A 685 -2.60 7.51 -39.54
C ILE A 685 -2.94 6.55 -38.38
N ASP A 686 -2.15 5.49 -38.10
CA ASP A 686 -2.60 4.38 -37.22
C ASP A 686 -1.68 4.05 -36.02
N ASN A 687 -1.86 4.76 -34.91
CA ASN A 687 -1.20 4.42 -33.63
C ASN A 687 -2.09 3.55 -32.72
N LEU A 688 -3.01 2.78 -33.30
CA LEU A 688 -3.90 1.88 -32.58
C LEU A 688 -3.49 0.42 -32.74
N HIS A 689 -3.17 -0.01 -33.97
CA HIS A 689 -2.91 -1.43 -34.26
C HIS A 689 -1.42 -1.79 -34.11
N PRO A 690 -1.08 -2.79 -33.26
CA PRO A 690 0.27 -3.34 -33.21
C PRO A 690 0.64 -4.02 -34.53
N ASN A 691 1.91 -3.90 -34.93
CA ASN A 691 2.46 -4.69 -36.02
C ASN A 691 2.82 -6.11 -35.52
N ALA A 692 3.38 -6.97 -36.38
CA ALA A 692 3.73 -8.35 -36.01
C ALA A 692 4.64 -8.46 -34.76
N LYS A 693 5.57 -7.51 -34.56
CA LYS A 693 6.40 -7.48 -33.35
C LYS A 693 5.59 -7.10 -32.11
N GLY A 694 4.65 -6.17 -32.22
CA GLY A 694 3.75 -5.83 -31.12
C GLY A 694 2.83 -6.99 -30.75
N HIS A 695 2.33 -7.73 -31.75
CA HIS A 695 1.59 -8.97 -31.53
C HIS A 695 2.41 -10.06 -30.84
N LEU A 696 3.70 -10.18 -31.16
CA LEU A 696 4.60 -11.08 -30.43
C LEU A 696 4.73 -10.66 -28.95
N VAL A 697 4.87 -9.37 -28.64
CA VAL A 697 4.92 -8.89 -27.24
C VAL A 697 3.65 -9.24 -26.47
N ILE A 698 2.48 -9.07 -27.10
CA ILE A 698 1.19 -9.49 -26.50
C ILE A 698 1.20 -11.00 -26.24
N ALA A 699 1.61 -11.81 -27.21
CA ALA A 699 1.67 -13.26 -27.10
C ALA A 699 2.63 -13.72 -25.99
N GLU A 700 3.81 -13.12 -25.89
CA GLU A 700 4.77 -13.42 -24.83
C GLU A 700 4.23 -13.05 -23.44
N THR A 701 3.51 -11.93 -23.35
CA THR A 701 2.89 -11.48 -22.10
C THR A 701 1.85 -12.50 -21.63
N ILE A 702 0.98 -12.96 -22.53
CA ILE A 702 -0.01 -14.00 -22.24
C ILE A 702 0.68 -15.34 -21.92
N CYS A 703 1.70 -15.74 -22.68
CA CYS A 703 2.44 -16.98 -22.45
C CYS A 703 3.10 -17.00 -21.06
N ARG A 704 3.76 -15.90 -20.65
CA ARG A 704 4.34 -15.75 -19.30
C ARG A 704 3.28 -15.83 -18.21
N HIS A 705 2.08 -15.33 -18.47
CA HIS A 705 0.95 -15.44 -17.55
C HIS A 705 0.51 -16.89 -17.39
N LEU A 706 0.31 -17.60 -18.51
CA LEU A 706 -0.10 -19.01 -18.53
C LEU A 706 0.95 -19.95 -17.90
N LEU A 707 2.23 -19.56 -17.85
CA LEU A 707 3.29 -20.31 -17.15
C LEU A 707 3.26 -20.15 -15.62
N LYS A 708 2.60 -19.10 -15.11
CA LYS A 708 2.48 -18.84 -13.67
C LYS A 708 1.25 -19.52 -13.05
N ALA A 709 0.27 -19.89 -13.88
CA ALA A 709 -0.97 -20.59 -13.52
C ALA A 709 -0.79 -22.10 -13.58
#